data_AF-A0A1U7N8E8-F1
#
_entry.id   AF-A0A1U7N8E8-F1
#
_cell.length_a   1.000
_cell.length_b   1.000
_cell.length_c   1.000
_cell.angle_alpha   90.00
_cell.angle_beta   90.00
_cell.angle_gamma   90.00
#
_symmetry.space_group_name_H-M   'P 1'
#
loop_
_entity.id
_entity.type
_entity.pdbx_description
1 polymer ?
#
loop_
_entity_poly.entity_id
_entity_poly.type
_entity_poly.pdbx_seq_one_letter_code
_entity_poly.pdbx_strand_id
1 'polypeptide(L)'
;MVIGNVTQKIELQIETIDEKSLHLRTVKALGRAHATTLGHFPEGAFDQHALSRQILVALTPEKKCTGYLLYRKVRRHNIIVIVHLCIEPSWRGKGIARKLVNYLSQNTQDFYGIKLKCRRDYELHKMWSHLDFVPLTEKPGRSKDGKLLTVWWRDHDHPTLFSAVATQKLESKLCAVIDTSVFFDLQGDEARSKAESDSLLADWLQPDLELCITNEIFKVINTIDDTKQRNAKRQLADTFTQLPYNQKDFQTACRALTKVLLSTQITLNKSDLRQLAIAIASDAPFFLTRNSQILAITDAINEELNLSILSPTSLIVKLDYLHEYINYQPVRLAGTGITRQVVQKLDQVAFLSQRFLVSPKGEKLSDFQGRLGYIIANPDKFNCYIILHSENNPLALIAYHTHKKYELNVPIFRVRSGPLEETLARHLIFWFISLSVRENLPFTRITEPYLDHTILSGIQDDAFFKVKDGYLNANLAVAVTATELSDYLTTLANRSQDYNFCLKIADTLKTDKLTTAVKTTLDVERILWPAKIIDADLPTIIIPIQAEWAKELFDEDLANQLLWRSETDLALKRELVYYRSHRSNGGLKPGVVGRILWYVSYNKKYCGTGKVRACSRLDEVVVNKPKNLHQQFRRLGVYELEDLMKLTKNDPNKNLMALRFSDTELFKNPIDLAEIKEILGKRLTLQSPLRIDKEQFTMIYREGTQN
;
A
#
# COMPACT_ATOMS: atom_id res chain seq x y z
N MET A 1 -6.24 -25.69 14.73
CA MET A 1 -6.56 -26.47 15.95
C MET A 1 -5.40 -27.43 16.23
N VAL A 2 -4.58 -27.19 17.27
CA VAL A 2 -3.69 -28.24 17.79
C VAL A 2 -4.46 -28.88 18.92
N ILE A 3 -4.84 -30.14 18.68
CA ILE A 3 -5.34 -31.07 19.68
C ILE A 3 -4.48 -30.90 20.93
N GLY A 4 -5.10 -30.41 21.99
CA GLY A 4 -4.49 -30.39 23.30
C GLY A 4 -4.21 -31.83 23.70
N ASN A 5 -2.96 -32.25 23.56
CA ASN A 5 -2.43 -33.18 24.53
C ASN A 5 -2.50 -32.43 25.86
N VAL A 6 -3.51 -32.78 26.66
CA VAL A 6 -3.57 -32.53 28.09
C VAL A 6 -2.30 -33.15 28.67
N THR A 7 -1.21 -32.40 28.62
CA THR A 7 -0.04 -32.67 29.43
C THR A 7 -0.52 -32.30 30.83
N GLN A 8 -0.74 -33.31 31.67
CA GLN A 8 -0.85 -33.11 33.12
C GLN A 8 0.15 -32.01 33.49
N LYS A 9 -0.36 -30.89 34.01
CA LYS A 9 0.45 -29.72 34.30
C LYS A 9 1.31 -30.10 35.49
N ILE A 10 2.47 -30.71 35.25
CA ILE A 10 3.39 -31.12 36.30
C ILE A 10 3.80 -29.83 37.02
N GLU A 11 3.37 -29.71 38.26
CA GLU A 11 3.70 -28.61 39.14
C GLU A 11 5.20 -28.76 39.48
N LEU A 12 5.99 -27.80 39.03
CA LEU A 12 7.44 -27.81 39.22
C LEU A 12 7.84 -26.43 39.69
N GLN A 13 8.63 -26.38 40.75
CA GLN A 13 9.21 -25.16 41.29
C GLN A 13 10.63 -25.00 40.75
N ILE A 14 10.97 -23.81 40.25
CA ILE A 14 12.34 -23.48 39.85
C ILE A 14 12.99 -22.69 40.97
N GLU A 15 14.14 -23.15 41.45
CA GLU A 15 14.89 -22.51 42.52
C GLU A 15 16.34 -22.25 42.09
N THR A 16 16.90 -21.11 42.53
CA THR A 16 18.33 -20.84 42.44
C THR A 16 19.01 -21.42 43.66
N ILE A 17 20.03 -22.25 43.48
CA ILE A 17 20.73 -22.90 44.59
C ILE A 17 22.11 -22.28 44.84
N ASP A 18 22.57 -22.39 46.09
CA ASP A 18 23.91 -22.04 46.53
C ASP A 18 24.68 -23.26 47.08
N GLU A 19 25.89 -23.03 47.59
CA GLU A 19 26.79 -24.09 48.08
C GLU A 19 26.23 -24.89 49.26
N LYS A 20 25.25 -24.33 49.99
CA LYS A 20 24.61 -24.97 51.15
C LYS A 20 23.40 -25.82 50.76
N SER A 21 22.98 -25.77 49.50
CA SER A 21 21.80 -26.50 49.02
C SER A 21 22.01 -28.02 49.06
N LEU A 22 21.03 -28.72 49.63
CA LEU A 22 20.97 -30.19 49.62
C LEU A 22 20.91 -30.78 48.21
N HIS A 23 20.43 -30.00 47.23
CA HIS A 23 20.31 -30.43 45.82
C HIS A 23 21.63 -30.36 45.05
N LEU A 24 22.67 -29.68 45.56
CA LEU A 24 23.95 -29.55 44.88
C LEU A 24 24.62 -30.91 44.64
N ARG A 25 24.48 -31.85 45.59
CA ARG A 25 24.97 -33.24 45.41
C ARG A 25 24.28 -33.94 44.24
N THR A 26 22.96 -33.79 44.13
CA THR A 26 22.17 -34.35 43.02
C THR A 26 22.56 -33.72 41.69
N VAL A 27 22.79 -32.40 41.63
CA VAL A 27 23.27 -31.69 40.43
C VAL A 27 24.63 -32.23 39.98
N LYS A 28 25.59 -32.38 40.91
CA LYS A 28 26.91 -32.94 40.60
C LYS A 28 26.81 -34.37 40.08
N ALA A 29 26.00 -35.22 40.72
CA ALA A 29 25.78 -36.59 40.29
C ALA A 29 25.17 -36.66 38.87
N LEU A 30 24.14 -35.87 38.60
CA LEU A 30 23.48 -35.80 37.30
C LEU A 30 24.42 -35.25 36.21
N GLY A 31 25.23 -34.24 36.53
CA GLY A 31 26.24 -33.70 35.62
C GLY A 31 27.33 -34.71 35.28
N ARG A 32 27.84 -35.45 36.27
CA ARG A 32 28.85 -36.51 36.07
C ARG A 32 28.30 -37.66 35.23
N ALA A 33 27.06 -38.08 35.46
CA ALA A 33 26.40 -39.14 34.69
C ALA A 33 26.25 -38.79 33.19
N HIS A 34 26.31 -37.51 32.82
CA HIS A 34 26.16 -37.03 31.45
C HIS A 34 27.38 -36.22 30.95
N ALA A 35 28.55 -36.43 31.54
CA ALA A 35 29.79 -35.70 31.22
C ALA A 35 30.25 -35.88 29.77
N THR A 36 29.91 -37.00 29.13
CA THR A 36 30.21 -37.27 27.71
C THR A 36 29.52 -36.29 26.75
N THR A 37 28.35 -35.78 27.14
CA THR A 37 27.58 -34.80 26.35
C THR A 37 27.80 -33.37 26.83
N LEU A 38 27.87 -33.16 28.15
CA LEU A 38 28.02 -31.83 28.75
C LEU A 38 29.46 -31.29 28.68
N GLY A 39 30.43 -32.18 28.45
CA GLY A 39 31.84 -31.87 28.48
C GLY A 39 32.44 -32.05 29.88
N HIS A 40 33.77 -32.20 29.91
CA HIS A 40 34.49 -32.32 31.17
C HIS A 40 34.39 -31.02 31.98
N PHE A 41 33.95 -31.12 33.23
CA PHE A 41 33.83 -30.01 34.15
C PHE A 41 34.81 -30.23 35.32
N PRO A 42 35.80 -29.32 35.54
CA PRO A 42 36.81 -29.50 36.58
C PRO A 42 36.22 -29.69 37.98
N GLU A 43 36.97 -30.38 38.83
CA GLU A 43 36.61 -30.50 40.24
C GLU A 43 36.54 -29.13 40.92
N GLY A 44 35.51 -28.92 41.76
CA GLY A 44 35.21 -27.62 42.38
C GLY A 44 34.45 -26.61 41.50
N ALA A 45 34.33 -26.82 40.18
CA ALA A 45 33.64 -25.87 39.32
C ALA A 45 32.13 -25.75 39.63
N PHE A 46 31.46 -26.87 39.95
CA PHE A 46 30.06 -26.83 40.42
C PHE A 46 29.91 -26.01 41.70
N ASP A 47 30.87 -26.12 42.62
CA ASP A 47 30.88 -25.37 43.89
C ASP A 47 31.04 -23.86 43.66
N GLN A 48 31.93 -23.47 42.75
CA GLN A 48 32.11 -22.06 42.37
C GLN A 48 30.85 -21.44 41.75
N HIS A 49 30.15 -22.19 40.89
CA HIS A 49 28.88 -21.74 40.31
C HIS A 49 27.76 -21.70 41.35
N ALA A 50 27.74 -22.62 42.32
CA ALA A 50 26.80 -22.59 43.44
C ALA A 50 27.05 -21.36 44.33
N LEU A 51 28.30 -21.09 44.74
CA LEU A 51 28.71 -19.88 45.46
C LEU A 51 28.25 -18.59 44.75
N SER A 52 28.32 -18.59 43.42
CA SER A 52 27.91 -17.45 42.60
C SER A 52 26.40 -17.40 42.31
N ARG A 53 25.61 -18.34 42.85
CA ARG A 53 24.15 -18.50 42.60
C ARG A 53 23.81 -18.63 41.11
N GLN A 54 24.60 -19.42 40.40
CA GLN A 54 24.49 -19.62 38.95
C GLN A 54 23.99 -21.02 38.55
N ILE A 55 23.30 -21.69 39.47
CA ILE A 55 22.68 -22.99 39.23
C ILE A 55 21.18 -22.87 39.56
N LEU A 56 20.36 -23.22 38.58
CA LEU A 56 18.91 -23.36 38.72
C LEU A 56 18.57 -24.84 38.76
N VAL A 57 17.66 -25.23 39.66
CA VAL A 57 17.12 -26.60 39.74
C VAL A 57 15.62 -26.60 39.51
N ALA A 58 15.10 -27.69 38.93
CA ALA A 58 13.67 -27.93 38.81
C ALA A 58 13.24 -29.01 39.82
N LEU A 59 12.37 -28.63 40.76
CA LEU A 59 11.92 -29.48 41.86
C LEU A 59 10.46 -29.92 41.66
N THR A 60 10.15 -31.18 41.97
CA THR A 60 8.76 -31.64 42.15
C THR A 60 8.17 -31.10 43.46
N PRO A 61 6.84 -31.22 43.69
CA PRO A 61 6.23 -30.86 44.97
C PRO A 61 6.87 -31.56 46.18
N GLU A 62 7.37 -32.78 45.97
CA GLU A 62 8.11 -33.58 46.97
C GLU A 62 9.60 -33.18 47.08
N LYS A 63 9.98 -32.02 46.53
CA LYS A 63 11.35 -31.48 46.49
C LYS A 63 12.39 -32.39 45.81
N LYS A 64 11.96 -33.27 44.90
CA LYS A 64 12.90 -34.07 44.10
C LYS A 64 13.48 -33.22 42.95
N CYS A 65 14.80 -33.16 42.84
CA CYS A 65 15.48 -32.49 41.73
C CYS A 65 15.40 -33.32 40.44
N THR A 66 14.71 -32.79 39.43
CA THR A 66 14.41 -33.45 38.14
C THR A 66 15.30 -32.95 36.99
N GLY A 67 16.05 -31.88 37.21
CA GLY A 67 16.97 -31.31 36.23
C GLY A 67 17.57 -30.00 36.73
N TYR A 68 18.62 -29.54 36.05
CA TYR A 68 19.29 -28.29 36.36
C TYR A 68 19.74 -27.52 35.13
N LEU A 69 19.92 -26.21 35.31
CA LEU A 69 20.54 -25.29 34.36
C LEU A 69 21.67 -24.56 35.08
N LEU A 70 22.89 -24.71 34.57
CA LEU A 70 24.08 -24.00 35.04
C LEU A 70 24.47 -22.94 34.01
N TYR A 71 24.65 -21.70 34.47
CA TYR A 71 24.98 -20.57 33.60
C TYR A 71 26.15 -19.75 34.16
N ARG A 72 26.57 -18.73 33.42
CA ARG A 72 27.51 -17.71 33.93
C ARG A 72 27.18 -16.34 33.35
N LYS A 73 27.52 -15.30 34.11
CA LYS A 73 27.37 -13.90 33.70
C LYS A 73 28.67 -13.41 33.07
N VAL A 74 28.61 -12.84 31.87
CA VAL A 74 29.77 -12.25 31.17
C VAL A 74 29.61 -10.74 31.14
N ARG A 75 29.97 -10.08 32.25
CA ARG A 75 29.70 -8.64 32.45
C ARG A 75 30.29 -7.75 31.37
N ARG A 76 31.51 -8.03 30.89
CA ARG A 76 32.17 -7.25 29.82
C ARG A 76 31.34 -7.13 28.55
N HIS A 77 30.58 -8.16 28.21
CA HIS A 77 29.72 -8.17 27.02
C HIS A 77 28.23 -8.07 27.38
N ASN A 78 27.92 -7.88 28.67
CA ASN A 78 26.57 -7.91 29.22
C ASN A 78 25.70 -9.07 28.69
N ILE A 79 26.24 -10.30 28.66
CA ILE A 79 25.50 -11.50 28.24
C ILE A 79 25.47 -12.61 29.30
N ILE A 80 24.46 -13.47 29.21
CA ILE A 80 24.39 -14.74 29.93
C ILE A 80 24.89 -15.87 29.05
N VAL A 81 25.64 -16.83 29.61
CA VAL A 81 26.06 -18.03 28.88
C VAL A 81 25.56 -19.27 29.61
N ILE A 82 24.73 -20.09 28.95
CA ILE A 82 24.40 -21.43 29.46
C ILE A 82 25.62 -22.33 29.28
N VAL A 83 26.03 -22.96 30.37
CA VAL A 83 27.14 -23.91 30.41
C VAL A 83 26.58 -25.32 30.34
N HIS A 84 25.65 -25.67 31.24
CA HIS A 84 24.94 -26.96 31.22
C HIS A 84 23.43 -26.76 31.27
N LEU A 85 22.71 -27.63 30.56
CA LEU A 85 21.29 -27.87 30.74
C LEU A 85 21.09 -29.38 30.74
N CYS A 86 20.68 -29.93 31.87
CA CYS A 86 20.58 -31.37 32.04
C CYS A 86 19.27 -31.75 32.74
N ILE A 87 18.48 -32.60 32.09
CA ILE A 87 17.22 -33.12 32.63
C ILE A 87 17.40 -34.63 32.87
N GLU A 88 16.97 -35.09 34.05
CA GLU A 88 16.95 -36.51 34.40
C GLU A 88 16.20 -37.30 33.31
N PRO A 89 16.73 -38.44 32.82
CA PRO A 89 16.15 -39.16 31.68
C PRO A 89 14.65 -39.45 31.78
N SER A 90 14.16 -39.84 32.95
CA SER A 90 12.74 -40.13 33.26
C SER A 90 11.82 -38.89 33.21
N TRP A 91 12.41 -37.70 33.15
CA TRP A 91 11.70 -36.42 33.14
C TRP A 91 11.83 -35.63 31.83
N ARG A 92 12.52 -36.18 30.83
CA ARG A 92 12.64 -35.56 29.50
C ARG A 92 11.28 -35.53 28.78
N GLY A 93 11.11 -34.59 27.86
CA GLY A 93 9.85 -34.38 27.13
C GLY A 93 8.74 -33.69 27.93
N LYS A 94 8.88 -33.51 29.25
CA LYS A 94 7.86 -32.93 30.13
C LYS A 94 7.91 -31.40 30.27
N GLY A 95 8.58 -30.71 29.34
CA GLY A 95 8.67 -29.24 29.32
C GLY A 95 9.59 -28.58 30.38
N ILE A 96 10.35 -29.37 31.16
CA ILE A 96 11.22 -28.86 32.24
C ILE A 96 12.30 -27.90 31.73
N ALA A 97 12.95 -28.26 30.62
CA ALA A 97 13.95 -27.40 29.97
C ALA A 97 13.39 -26.01 29.64
N ARG A 98 12.13 -25.93 29.16
CA ARG A 98 11.46 -24.65 28.87
C ARG A 98 11.26 -23.83 30.14
N LYS A 99 10.81 -24.45 31.23
CA LYS A 99 10.64 -23.76 32.52
C LYS A 99 11.96 -23.19 33.03
N LEU A 100 13.05 -23.97 32.99
CA LEU A 100 14.38 -23.52 33.42
C LEU A 100 14.91 -22.35 32.57
N VAL A 101 14.83 -22.45 31.24
CA VAL A 101 15.32 -21.38 30.34
C VAL A 101 14.46 -20.12 30.46
N ASN A 102 13.13 -20.26 30.54
CA ASN A 102 12.25 -19.10 30.71
C ASN A 102 12.48 -18.39 32.06
N TYR A 103 12.66 -19.16 33.14
CA TYR A 103 13.02 -18.60 34.43
C TYR A 103 14.35 -17.85 34.38
N LEU A 104 15.38 -18.42 33.72
CA LEU A 104 16.66 -17.74 33.52
C LEU A 104 16.46 -16.42 32.76
N SER A 105 15.74 -16.44 31.63
CA SER A 105 15.52 -15.26 30.79
C SER A 105 14.76 -14.17 31.53
N GLN A 106 13.70 -14.50 32.26
CA GLN A 106 12.93 -13.55 33.07
C GLN A 106 13.77 -12.89 34.17
N ASN A 107 14.67 -13.65 34.81
CA ASN A 107 15.52 -13.14 35.89
C ASN A 107 16.85 -12.53 35.40
N THR A 108 17.06 -12.41 34.08
CA THR A 108 18.28 -11.84 33.50
C THR A 108 18.00 -10.83 32.39
N GLN A 109 16.83 -10.18 32.40
CA GLN A 109 16.44 -9.17 31.41
C GLN A 109 17.42 -8.00 31.31
N ASP A 110 18.17 -7.67 32.36
CA ASP A 110 19.20 -6.60 32.33
C ASP A 110 20.41 -6.92 31.42
N PHE A 111 20.54 -8.17 30.96
CA PHE A 111 21.57 -8.61 30.01
C PHE A 111 21.00 -8.59 28.59
N TYR A 112 21.85 -8.40 27.58
CA TYR A 112 21.43 -8.38 26.16
C TYR A 112 20.77 -9.68 25.69
N GLY A 113 21.09 -10.81 26.33
CA GLY A 113 20.50 -12.09 25.99
C GLY A 113 21.28 -13.28 26.52
N ILE A 114 20.86 -14.47 26.09
CA ILE A 114 21.39 -15.76 26.52
C ILE A 114 22.08 -16.45 25.35
N LYS A 115 23.35 -16.79 25.54
CA LYS A 115 24.19 -17.50 24.58
C LYS A 115 24.45 -18.93 25.01
N LEU A 116 24.56 -19.85 24.06
CA LEU A 116 25.11 -21.19 24.31
C LEU A 116 25.86 -21.73 23.09
N LYS A 117 26.60 -22.82 23.31
CA LYS A 117 27.31 -23.55 22.27
C LYS A 117 26.92 -25.01 22.37
N CYS A 118 26.40 -25.58 21.29
CA CYS A 118 26.01 -26.98 21.24
C CYS A 118 26.70 -27.65 20.05
N ARG A 119 27.20 -28.86 20.25
CA ARG A 119 27.66 -29.68 19.12
C ARG A 119 26.50 -29.98 18.19
N ARG A 120 26.77 -29.95 16.89
CA ARG A 120 25.77 -30.19 15.84
C ARG A 120 25.34 -31.66 15.79
N ASP A 121 26.29 -32.57 15.98
CA ASP A 121 26.08 -34.03 15.98
C ASP A 121 25.31 -34.57 17.19
N TYR A 122 24.90 -33.71 18.13
CA TYR A 122 23.94 -34.08 19.19
C TYR A 122 22.49 -34.01 18.75
N GLU A 123 22.21 -33.48 17.55
CA GLU A 123 20.86 -33.37 16.97
C GLU A 123 19.84 -32.60 17.84
N LEU A 124 20.33 -31.79 18.79
CA LEU A 124 19.50 -30.99 19.70
C LEU A 124 18.96 -29.69 19.07
N HIS A 125 19.14 -29.48 17.76
CA HIS A 125 18.74 -28.25 17.08
C HIS A 125 17.24 -27.96 17.22
N LYS A 126 16.38 -29.00 17.09
CA LYS A 126 14.93 -28.85 17.29
C LYS A 126 14.61 -28.37 18.69
N MET A 127 15.28 -28.92 19.71
CA MET A 127 15.07 -28.53 21.11
C MET A 127 15.43 -27.05 21.32
N TRP A 128 16.60 -26.60 20.87
CA TRP A 128 17.04 -25.22 21.06
C TRP A 128 16.13 -24.22 20.34
N SER A 129 15.74 -24.51 19.09
CA SER A 129 14.75 -23.71 18.37
C SER A 129 13.40 -23.63 19.10
N HIS A 130 12.98 -24.72 19.73
CA HIS A 130 11.75 -24.75 20.55
C HIS A 130 11.87 -23.90 21.82
N LEU A 131 13.08 -23.69 22.34
CA LEU A 131 13.37 -22.88 23.53
C LEU A 131 13.63 -21.40 23.18
N ASP A 132 13.24 -20.98 21.97
CA ASP A 132 13.38 -19.63 21.42
C ASP A 132 14.83 -19.18 21.19
N PHE A 133 15.75 -20.14 20.99
CA PHE A 133 17.10 -19.83 20.52
C PHE A 133 17.17 -19.82 18.99
N VAL A 134 17.96 -18.89 18.46
CA VAL A 134 18.30 -18.72 17.05
C VAL A 134 19.78 -19.08 16.86
N PRO A 135 20.15 -19.85 15.83
CA PRO A 135 21.55 -20.16 15.55
C PRO A 135 22.25 -18.97 14.88
N LEU A 136 23.29 -18.43 15.52
CA LEU A 136 24.05 -17.28 15.01
C LEU A 136 25.17 -17.69 14.05
N THR A 137 26.04 -18.60 14.49
CA THR A 137 27.26 -18.94 13.74
C THR A 137 27.74 -20.33 14.11
N GLU A 138 28.68 -20.86 13.33
CA GLU A 138 29.35 -22.13 13.59
C GLU A 138 30.83 -21.91 13.82
N LYS A 139 31.42 -22.75 14.67
CA LYS A 139 32.87 -22.73 14.90
C LYS A 139 33.38 -24.12 15.23
N PRO A 140 34.64 -24.43 14.92
CA PRO A 140 35.25 -25.69 15.32
C PRO A 140 35.25 -25.82 16.85
N GLY A 141 34.92 -27.02 17.32
CA GLY A 141 35.06 -27.43 18.71
C GLY A 141 36.51 -27.64 19.10
N ARG A 142 36.74 -27.87 20.40
CA ARG A 142 38.08 -28.17 20.94
C ARG A 142 38.44 -29.66 20.92
N SER A 143 37.58 -30.51 20.34
CA SER A 143 37.88 -31.95 20.21
C SER A 143 38.96 -32.18 19.15
N LYS A 144 39.66 -33.31 19.22
CA LYS A 144 40.65 -33.71 18.20
C LYS A 144 40.06 -33.69 16.79
N ASP A 145 38.82 -34.14 16.64
CA ASP A 145 38.11 -34.17 15.35
C ASP A 145 37.53 -32.80 14.93
N GLY A 146 37.74 -31.73 15.72
CA GLY A 146 37.26 -30.39 15.39
C GLY A 146 35.74 -30.24 15.23
N LYS A 147 34.95 -31.13 15.85
CA LYS A 147 33.48 -31.24 15.64
C LYS A 147 32.81 -29.86 15.74
N LEU A 148 31.94 -29.55 14.78
CA LEU A 148 31.31 -28.24 14.66
C LEU A 148 30.37 -27.95 15.84
N LEU A 149 30.52 -26.75 16.40
CA LEU A 149 29.63 -26.18 17.40
C LEU A 149 28.75 -25.11 16.76
N THR A 150 27.43 -25.25 16.90
CA THR A 150 26.48 -24.17 16.63
C THR A 150 26.43 -23.25 17.85
N VAL A 151 26.62 -21.95 17.61
CA VAL A 151 26.43 -20.89 18.60
C VAL A 151 24.97 -20.46 18.53
N TRP A 152 24.27 -20.57 19.65
CA TRP A 152 22.86 -20.22 19.76
C TRP A 152 22.69 -18.96 20.61
N TRP A 153 21.69 -18.16 20.27
CA TRP A 153 21.36 -16.90 20.92
C TRP A 153 19.87 -16.78 21.16
N ARG A 154 19.49 -16.31 22.34
CA ARG A 154 18.13 -15.91 22.67
C ARG A 154 18.20 -14.47 23.14
N ASP A 155 17.55 -13.59 22.42
CA ASP A 155 17.57 -12.15 22.67
C ASP A 155 16.67 -11.75 23.85
N HIS A 156 16.95 -10.59 24.44
CA HIS A 156 16.11 -9.94 25.45
C HIS A 156 15.50 -8.62 24.95
N ASP A 157 15.51 -8.39 23.63
CA ASP A 157 14.88 -7.29 22.91
C ASP A 157 15.43 -5.90 23.28
N HIS A 158 16.74 -5.82 23.53
CA HIS A 158 17.41 -4.55 23.78
C HIS A 158 17.70 -3.82 22.46
N PRO A 159 17.47 -2.50 22.35
CA PRO A 159 17.86 -1.72 21.18
C PRO A 159 19.38 -1.82 20.94
N THR A 160 19.77 -2.06 19.69
CA THR A 160 21.16 -2.07 19.24
C THR A 160 21.36 -1.05 18.12
N LEU A 161 22.62 -0.75 17.79
CA LEU A 161 22.93 0.10 16.63
C LEU A 161 22.32 -0.45 15.34
N PHE A 162 22.28 -1.78 15.19
CA PHE A 162 21.71 -2.45 14.02
C PHE A 162 20.18 -2.35 13.98
N SER A 163 19.50 -2.39 15.14
CA SER A 163 18.05 -2.17 15.15
C SER A 163 17.69 -0.74 14.77
N ALA A 164 18.50 0.26 15.15
CA ALA A 164 18.28 1.65 14.74
C ALA A 164 18.44 1.85 13.22
N VAL A 165 19.45 1.22 12.61
CA VAL A 165 19.65 1.26 11.15
C VAL A 165 18.51 0.54 10.41
N ALA A 166 18.06 -0.61 10.94
CA ALA A 166 16.91 -1.31 10.38
C ALA A 166 15.64 -0.43 10.43
N THR A 167 15.35 0.22 11.57
CA THR A 167 14.22 1.14 11.70
C THR A 167 14.30 2.30 10.71
N GLN A 168 15.48 2.93 10.54
CA GLN A 168 15.65 4.03 9.58
C GLN A 168 15.35 3.61 8.14
N LYS A 169 15.82 2.43 7.71
CA LYS A 169 15.52 1.90 6.38
C LYS A 169 14.02 1.67 6.19
N LEU A 170 13.37 1.09 7.19
CA LEU A 170 11.93 0.79 7.20
C LEU A 170 11.05 2.06 7.21
N GLU A 171 11.56 3.19 7.71
CA GLU A 171 10.90 4.49 7.63
C GLU A 171 11.03 5.14 6.23
N SER A 172 12.12 4.85 5.52
CA SER A 172 12.43 5.44 4.21
C SER A 172 11.94 4.65 3.00
N LYS A 173 11.66 3.35 3.16
CA LYS A 173 11.34 2.42 2.07
C LYS A 173 10.14 1.54 2.43
N LEU A 174 9.48 1.01 1.42
CA LEU A 174 8.41 0.06 1.59
C LEU A 174 8.95 -1.29 2.08
N CYS A 175 8.48 -1.74 3.25
CA CYS A 175 8.90 -3.01 3.83
C CYS A 175 8.13 -4.20 3.24
N ALA A 176 8.83 -5.20 2.70
CA ALA A 176 8.23 -6.48 2.36
C ALA A 176 8.98 -7.64 3.02
N VAL A 177 8.30 -8.37 3.90
CA VAL A 177 8.88 -9.51 4.62
C VAL A 177 8.83 -10.75 3.73
N ILE A 178 9.98 -11.34 3.41
CA ILE A 178 10.04 -12.59 2.65
C ILE A 178 10.03 -13.79 3.60
N ASP A 179 9.24 -14.81 3.25
CA ASP A 179 9.23 -16.08 3.96
C ASP A 179 10.38 -17.00 3.51
N THR A 180 10.45 -18.17 4.14
CA THR A 180 11.42 -19.20 3.78
C THR A 180 11.28 -19.70 2.35
N SER A 181 10.06 -19.82 1.81
CA SER A 181 9.85 -20.33 0.44
C SER A 181 10.38 -19.38 -0.62
N VAL A 182 10.29 -18.07 -0.40
CA VAL A 182 10.84 -17.01 -1.26
C VAL A 182 12.34 -16.88 -1.02
N PHE A 183 12.80 -16.88 0.23
CA PHE A 183 14.23 -16.75 0.56
C PHE A 183 15.11 -17.87 -0.05
N PHE A 184 14.65 -19.12 -0.01
CA PHE A 184 15.43 -20.22 -0.59
C PHE A 184 15.41 -20.22 -2.12
N ASP A 185 14.39 -19.61 -2.71
CA ASP A 185 14.26 -19.42 -4.16
C ASP A 185 15.22 -18.36 -4.69
N LEU A 186 15.40 -17.28 -3.93
CA LEU A 186 16.42 -16.26 -4.20
C LEU A 186 17.79 -16.94 -4.33
N GLN A 187 18.30 -16.98 -5.56
CA GLN A 187 19.55 -17.64 -5.94
C GLN A 187 19.62 -19.15 -5.59
N GLY A 188 18.70 -19.97 -6.14
CA GLY A 188 18.71 -21.45 -6.08
C GLY A 188 19.07 -22.14 -7.42
N ASP A 189 19.50 -23.42 -7.40
CA ASP A 189 20.02 -24.19 -8.56
C ASP A 189 18.96 -24.69 -9.57
N GLU A 190 17.65 -24.53 -9.30
CA GLU A 190 16.59 -25.06 -10.16
C GLU A 190 16.13 -24.06 -11.25
N ALA A 191 16.42 -24.39 -12.51
CA ALA A 191 16.20 -23.53 -13.68
C ALA A 191 14.74 -23.09 -13.96
N ARG A 192 13.73 -23.74 -13.36
CA ARG A 192 12.31 -23.37 -13.52
C ARG A 192 11.75 -22.48 -12.39
N SER A 193 12.41 -22.44 -11.23
CA SER A 193 11.97 -21.67 -10.05
C SER A 193 12.64 -20.29 -9.97
N LYS A 194 13.80 -20.11 -10.63
CA LYS A 194 14.57 -18.84 -10.65
C LYS A 194 13.76 -17.59 -11.05
N ALA A 195 12.80 -17.69 -11.97
CA ALA A 195 12.18 -16.51 -12.57
C ALA A 195 11.27 -15.70 -11.63
N GLU A 196 10.61 -16.34 -10.66
CA GLU A 196 9.56 -15.68 -9.87
C GLU A 196 10.13 -14.76 -8.79
N SER A 197 11.03 -15.29 -7.94
CA SER A 197 11.57 -14.54 -6.82
C SER A 197 12.77 -13.66 -7.19
N ASP A 198 13.58 -14.03 -8.19
CA ASP A 198 14.72 -13.19 -8.62
C ASP A 198 14.27 -11.83 -9.15
N SER A 199 13.03 -11.75 -9.65
CA SER A 199 12.43 -10.50 -10.10
C SER A 199 12.23 -9.48 -8.97
N LEU A 200 12.23 -9.90 -7.70
CA LEU A 200 12.23 -8.99 -6.53
C LEU A 200 13.57 -8.27 -6.33
N LEU A 201 14.65 -8.77 -6.94
CA LEU A 201 15.97 -8.17 -6.88
C LEU A 201 16.23 -7.18 -8.03
N ALA A 202 15.23 -6.89 -8.86
CA ALA A 202 15.37 -5.99 -9.99
C ALA A 202 15.82 -4.58 -9.55
N ASP A 203 16.74 -3.97 -10.30
CA ASP A 203 17.37 -2.68 -9.95
C ASP A 203 16.36 -1.55 -9.73
N TRP A 204 15.23 -1.59 -10.43
CA TRP A 204 14.17 -0.59 -10.33
C TRP A 204 13.35 -0.67 -9.03
N LEU A 205 13.35 -1.81 -8.34
CA LEU A 205 12.64 -1.99 -7.05
C LEU A 205 13.48 -1.54 -5.86
N GLN A 206 14.81 -1.64 -5.95
CA GLN A 206 15.74 -1.40 -4.85
C GLN A 206 15.69 0.01 -4.22
N PRO A 207 15.36 1.10 -4.95
CA PRO A 207 15.22 2.43 -4.35
C PRO A 207 14.06 2.52 -3.35
N ASP A 208 12.93 1.89 -3.66
CA ASP A 208 11.66 2.11 -2.96
C ASP A 208 11.20 0.90 -2.12
N LEU A 209 11.75 -0.29 -2.36
CA LEU A 209 11.42 -1.53 -1.66
C LEU A 209 12.60 -2.01 -0.81
N GLU A 210 12.35 -2.33 0.46
CA GLU A 210 13.29 -3.03 1.33
C GLU A 210 12.75 -4.44 1.64
N LEU A 211 13.45 -5.45 1.12
CA LEU A 211 13.17 -6.85 1.44
C LEU A 211 13.70 -7.17 2.85
N CYS A 212 12.83 -7.71 3.69
CA CYS A 212 13.12 -7.98 5.09
C CYS A 212 12.95 -9.47 5.42
N ILE A 213 13.71 -9.96 6.38
CA ILE A 213 13.64 -11.35 6.85
C ILE A 213 13.33 -11.43 8.34
N THR A 214 12.82 -12.58 8.77
CA THR A 214 12.65 -12.90 10.19
C THR A 214 13.79 -13.79 10.69
N ASN A 215 14.00 -13.82 12.01
CA ASN A 215 15.01 -14.68 12.62
C ASN A 215 14.71 -16.19 12.49
N GLU A 216 13.50 -16.57 12.08
CA GLU A 216 13.14 -17.97 11.79
C GLU A 216 13.92 -18.53 10.59
N ILE A 217 14.31 -17.70 9.63
CA ILE A 217 15.09 -18.13 8.45
C ILE A 217 16.39 -18.80 8.88
N PHE A 218 17.08 -18.27 9.90
CA PHE A 218 18.32 -18.86 10.40
C PHE A 218 18.13 -20.26 11.01
N LYS A 219 16.95 -20.53 11.59
CA LYS A 219 16.62 -21.86 12.11
C LYS A 219 16.46 -22.87 10.97
N VAL A 220 15.86 -22.46 9.86
CA VAL A 220 15.73 -23.30 8.65
C VAL A 220 17.07 -23.48 7.95
N ILE A 221 17.88 -22.42 7.80
CA ILE A 221 19.26 -22.54 7.29
C ILE A 221 20.06 -23.57 8.10
N ASN A 222 19.88 -23.58 9.43
CA ASN A 222 20.63 -24.50 10.28
C ASN A 222 20.27 -25.98 10.07
N THR A 223 19.13 -26.32 9.49
CA THR A 223 18.76 -27.71 9.17
C THR A 223 19.46 -28.25 7.92
N ILE A 224 20.14 -27.41 7.13
CA ILE A 224 20.90 -27.83 5.95
C ILE A 224 22.16 -28.57 6.38
N ASP A 225 22.35 -29.82 5.96
CA ASP A 225 23.51 -30.63 6.34
C ASP A 225 24.80 -30.19 5.67
N ASP A 226 24.75 -29.85 4.38
CA ASP A 226 25.91 -29.36 3.63
C ASP A 226 26.43 -28.04 4.23
N THR A 227 27.71 -28.04 4.62
CA THR A 227 28.32 -26.90 5.31
C THR A 227 28.58 -25.72 4.39
N LYS A 228 28.91 -25.96 3.12
CA LYS A 228 29.13 -24.89 2.14
C LYS A 228 27.82 -24.19 1.82
N GLN A 229 26.78 -24.95 1.50
CA GLN A 229 25.44 -24.44 1.19
C GLN A 229 24.86 -23.66 2.38
N ARG A 230 24.98 -24.21 3.59
CA ARG A 230 24.53 -23.55 4.82
C ARG A 230 25.24 -22.22 5.07
N ASN A 231 26.56 -22.17 4.88
CA ASN A 231 27.32 -20.93 5.03
C ASN A 231 26.95 -19.89 3.96
N ALA A 232 26.78 -20.31 2.71
CA ALA A 232 26.35 -19.43 1.62
C ALA A 232 24.96 -18.83 1.91
N LYS A 233 23.98 -19.65 2.31
CA LYS A 233 22.64 -19.15 2.65
C LYS A 233 22.65 -18.28 3.91
N ARG A 234 23.53 -18.52 4.88
CA ARG A 234 23.71 -17.61 6.03
C ARG A 234 24.27 -16.25 5.61
N GLN A 235 25.30 -16.24 4.77
CA GLN A 235 25.86 -15.00 4.23
C GLN A 235 24.82 -14.20 3.44
N LEU A 236 23.99 -14.88 2.64
CA LEU A 236 22.87 -14.25 1.96
C LEU A 236 21.84 -13.69 2.96
N ALA A 237 21.45 -14.43 3.99
CA ALA A 237 20.53 -13.92 5.01
C ALA A 237 21.06 -12.66 5.72
N ASP A 238 22.39 -12.58 5.92
CA ASP A 238 23.03 -11.41 6.54
C ASP A 238 22.99 -10.14 5.65
N THR A 239 22.67 -10.23 4.35
CA THR A 239 22.49 -9.06 3.49
C THR A 239 21.10 -8.42 3.60
N PHE A 240 20.11 -9.14 4.14
CA PHE A 240 18.74 -8.64 4.30
C PHE A 240 18.56 -7.92 5.63
N THR A 241 17.65 -6.95 5.65
CA THR A 241 17.25 -6.28 6.88
C THR A 241 16.44 -7.25 7.75
N GLN A 242 16.89 -7.49 8.98
CA GLN A 242 16.14 -8.30 9.94
C GLN A 242 15.06 -7.45 10.61
N LEU A 243 13.83 -7.95 10.60
CA LEU A 243 12.68 -7.23 11.12
C LEU A 243 12.77 -7.12 12.66
N PRO A 244 12.85 -5.90 13.24
CA PRO A 244 12.88 -5.73 14.68
C PRO A 244 11.47 -5.93 15.26
N TYR A 245 11.37 -6.73 16.33
CA TYR A 245 10.12 -6.93 17.06
C TYR A 245 10.40 -7.04 18.56
N ASN A 246 9.38 -6.81 19.39
CA ASN A 246 9.45 -7.08 20.82
C ASN A 246 8.55 -8.26 21.22
N GLN A 247 8.90 -8.93 22.30
CA GLN A 247 8.24 -10.15 22.73
C GLN A 247 6.76 -9.95 23.12
N LYS A 248 6.36 -8.76 23.56
CA LYS A 248 4.97 -8.47 23.97
C LYS A 248 4.05 -8.41 22.74
N ASP A 249 4.48 -7.70 21.71
CA ASP A 249 3.72 -7.56 20.47
C ASP A 249 3.71 -8.88 19.69
N PHE A 250 4.82 -9.63 19.70
CA PHE A 250 4.88 -10.98 19.16
C PHE A 250 3.86 -11.94 19.81
N GLN A 251 3.73 -11.91 21.15
CA GLN A 251 2.74 -12.73 21.84
C GLN A 251 1.30 -12.30 21.50
N THR A 252 1.06 -11.00 21.32
CA THR A 252 -0.24 -10.46 20.94
C THR A 252 -0.60 -10.90 19.52
N ALA A 253 0.33 -10.77 18.58
CA ALA A 253 0.20 -11.23 17.21
C ALA A 253 -0.05 -12.74 17.13
N CYS A 254 0.67 -13.55 17.90
CA CYS A 254 0.43 -15.01 17.97
C CYS A 254 -1.00 -15.35 18.42
N ARG A 255 -1.56 -14.64 19.42
CA ARG A 255 -2.93 -14.87 19.88
C ARG A 255 -3.95 -14.48 18.81
N ALA A 256 -3.76 -13.34 18.17
CA ALA A 256 -4.63 -12.84 17.12
C ALA A 256 -4.61 -13.77 15.89
N LEU A 257 -3.42 -14.14 15.42
CA LEU A 257 -3.23 -15.09 14.32
C LEU A 257 -3.85 -16.46 14.62
N THR A 258 -3.73 -16.96 15.86
CA THR A 258 -4.37 -18.23 16.25
C THR A 258 -5.89 -18.15 16.13
N LYS A 259 -6.50 -17.01 16.45
CA LYS A 259 -7.95 -16.80 16.32
C LYS A 259 -8.38 -16.86 14.85
N VAL A 260 -7.64 -16.21 13.94
CA VAL A 260 -7.88 -16.24 12.49
C VAL A 260 -7.69 -17.65 11.90
N LEU A 261 -6.67 -18.39 12.35
CA LEU A 261 -6.45 -19.77 11.88
C LEU A 261 -7.54 -20.73 12.35
N LEU A 262 -8.20 -20.45 13.48
CA LEU A 262 -9.33 -21.26 13.96
C LEU A 262 -10.60 -21.04 13.12
N SER A 263 -10.84 -19.82 12.62
CA SER A 263 -12.01 -19.53 11.78
C SER A 263 -11.85 -20.08 10.35
N THR A 264 -10.61 -20.16 9.85
CA THR A 264 -10.32 -20.60 8.46
C THR A 264 -10.06 -22.11 8.32
N GLN A 265 -10.02 -22.87 9.42
CA GLN A 265 -9.70 -24.31 9.47
C GLN A 265 -8.33 -24.71 8.87
N ILE A 266 -7.44 -23.74 8.59
CA ILE A 266 -6.12 -23.99 8.03
C ILE A 266 -5.11 -24.30 9.14
N THR A 267 -4.23 -25.27 8.89
CA THR A 267 -3.17 -25.66 9.82
C THR A 267 -1.82 -25.32 9.24
N LEU A 268 -1.16 -24.31 9.80
CA LEU A 268 0.19 -23.94 9.43
C LEU A 268 1.22 -24.64 10.32
N ASN A 269 2.42 -24.85 9.77
CA ASN A 269 3.54 -25.30 10.58
C ASN A 269 3.99 -24.19 11.55
N LYS A 270 4.78 -24.58 12.55
CA LYS A 270 5.21 -23.66 13.61
C LYS A 270 6.15 -22.56 13.13
N SER A 271 6.94 -22.81 12.09
CA SER A 271 7.86 -21.81 11.52
C SER A 271 7.05 -20.71 10.84
N ASP A 272 6.12 -21.09 9.97
CA ASP A 272 5.27 -20.17 9.20
C ASP A 272 4.41 -19.29 10.12
N LEU A 273 3.82 -19.89 11.16
CA LEU A 273 3.05 -19.14 12.16
C LEU A 273 3.91 -18.08 12.85
N ARG A 274 5.16 -18.42 13.17
CA ARG A 274 6.08 -17.47 13.82
C ARG A 274 6.54 -16.37 12.88
N GLN A 275 6.81 -16.70 11.61
CA GLN A 275 7.16 -15.71 10.59
C GLN A 275 6.05 -14.67 10.42
N LEU A 276 4.79 -15.13 10.26
CA LEU A 276 3.62 -14.26 10.18
C LEU A 276 3.45 -13.43 11.46
N ALA A 277 3.57 -14.05 12.63
CA ALA A 277 3.44 -13.32 13.89
C ALA A 277 4.53 -12.25 14.09
N ILE A 278 5.76 -12.50 13.63
CA ILE A 278 6.83 -11.49 13.65
C ILE A 278 6.50 -10.34 12.68
N ALA A 279 6.04 -10.65 11.46
CA ALA A 279 5.63 -9.64 10.49
C ALA A 279 4.52 -8.72 11.04
N ILE A 280 3.48 -9.31 11.64
CA ILE A 280 2.38 -8.58 12.29
C ILE A 280 2.89 -7.76 13.48
N ALA A 281 3.73 -8.35 14.34
CA ALA A 281 4.25 -7.67 15.53
C ALA A 281 5.18 -6.48 15.21
N SER A 282 5.66 -6.41 13.97
CA SER A 282 6.52 -5.33 13.49
C SER A 282 5.78 -4.36 12.55
N ASP A 283 4.44 -4.45 12.50
CA ASP A 283 3.58 -3.63 11.63
C ASP A 283 3.99 -3.66 10.14
N ALA A 284 4.53 -4.78 9.64
CA ALA A 284 4.93 -4.88 8.25
C ALA A 284 3.71 -4.84 7.31
N PRO A 285 3.75 -4.08 6.20
CA PRO A 285 2.61 -3.98 5.29
C PRO A 285 2.47 -5.20 4.37
N PHE A 286 3.59 -5.84 4.01
CA PHE A 286 3.62 -6.97 3.08
C PHE A 286 4.35 -8.19 3.65
N PHE A 287 3.78 -9.36 3.40
CA PHE A 287 4.41 -10.67 3.63
C PHE A 287 4.39 -11.49 2.34
N LEU A 288 5.56 -11.84 1.83
CA LEU A 288 5.75 -12.54 0.56
C LEU A 288 5.96 -14.03 0.79
N THR A 289 5.15 -14.84 0.13
CA THR A 289 5.19 -16.31 0.23
C THR A 289 4.74 -16.97 -1.07
N ARG A 290 5.30 -18.15 -1.35
CA ARG A 290 4.80 -19.06 -2.39
C ARG A 290 3.99 -20.21 -1.81
N ASN A 291 3.79 -20.24 -0.49
CA ASN A 291 3.02 -21.28 0.17
C ASN A 291 1.51 -21.06 -0.05
N SER A 292 0.88 -21.95 -0.81
CA SER A 292 -0.56 -21.88 -1.13
C SER A 292 -1.46 -21.93 0.10
N GLN A 293 -1.04 -22.58 1.19
CA GLN A 293 -1.80 -22.61 2.44
C GLN A 293 -1.82 -21.25 3.16
N ILE A 294 -0.72 -20.49 3.04
CA ILE A 294 -0.62 -19.13 3.60
C ILE A 294 -1.37 -18.14 2.68
N LEU A 295 -1.27 -18.32 1.35
CA LEU A 295 -2.02 -17.50 0.40
C LEU A 295 -3.55 -17.68 0.55
N ALA A 296 -4.02 -18.87 0.93
CA ALA A 296 -5.44 -19.14 1.15
C ALA A 296 -6.08 -18.38 2.34
N ILE A 297 -5.27 -17.82 3.25
CA ILE A 297 -5.75 -17.02 4.40
C ILE A 297 -5.54 -15.51 4.24
N THR A 298 -5.21 -15.06 3.02
CA THR A 298 -4.86 -13.66 2.73
C THR A 298 -5.97 -12.70 3.15
N ASP A 299 -7.22 -12.93 2.74
CA ASP A 299 -8.33 -12.00 3.01
C ASP A 299 -8.61 -11.90 4.51
N ALA A 300 -8.65 -13.04 5.22
CA ALA A 300 -8.89 -13.07 6.65
C ALA A 300 -7.79 -12.39 7.49
N ILE A 301 -6.52 -12.50 7.07
CA ILE A 301 -5.40 -11.83 7.74
C ILE A 301 -5.38 -10.34 7.43
N ASN A 302 -5.68 -9.95 6.19
CA ASN A 302 -5.65 -8.55 5.77
C ASN A 302 -6.73 -7.73 6.50
N GLU A 303 -7.95 -8.27 6.60
CA GLU A 303 -9.07 -7.62 7.28
C GLU A 303 -8.85 -7.45 8.79
N GLU A 304 -8.39 -8.50 9.48
CA GLU A 304 -8.25 -8.48 10.95
C GLU A 304 -6.92 -7.90 11.43
N LEU A 305 -5.82 -8.07 10.68
CA LEU A 305 -4.45 -7.85 11.17
C LEU A 305 -3.65 -6.83 10.34
N ASN A 306 -4.25 -6.23 9.30
CA ASN A 306 -3.61 -5.25 8.40
C ASN A 306 -2.28 -5.72 7.77
N LEU A 307 -2.12 -7.02 7.52
CA LEU A 307 -0.96 -7.58 6.82
C LEU A 307 -1.41 -8.10 5.45
N SER A 308 -0.81 -7.60 4.37
CA SER A 308 -1.09 -8.08 3.01
C SER A 308 -0.15 -9.24 2.65
N ILE A 309 -0.72 -10.42 2.43
CA ILE A 309 0.02 -11.62 2.01
C ILE A 309 -0.03 -11.72 0.49
N LEU A 310 1.14 -11.82 -0.16
CA LEU A 310 1.26 -11.83 -1.62
C LEU A 310 2.27 -12.87 -2.10
N SER A 311 2.18 -13.30 -3.36
CA SER A 311 3.29 -13.94 -4.04
C SER A 311 4.30 -12.88 -4.54
N PRO A 312 5.57 -13.26 -4.81
CA PRO A 312 6.53 -12.38 -5.46
C PRO A 312 6.00 -11.74 -6.75
N THR A 313 5.38 -12.54 -7.63
CA THR A 313 4.78 -12.04 -8.87
C THR A 313 3.68 -11.02 -8.62
N SER A 314 2.80 -11.27 -7.65
CA SER A 314 1.70 -10.36 -7.33
C SER A 314 2.20 -9.03 -6.78
N LEU A 315 3.27 -9.02 -5.99
CA LEU A 315 3.88 -7.76 -5.55
C LEU A 315 4.50 -7.01 -6.73
N ILE A 316 5.22 -7.70 -7.61
CA ILE A 316 5.85 -7.07 -8.78
C ILE A 316 4.81 -6.50 -9.70
N VAL A 317 3.77 -7.26 -10.09
CA VAL A 317 2.65 -6.74 -10.88
C VAL A 317 1.99 -5.53 -10.20
N LYS A 318 1.92 -5.51 -8.86
CA LYS A 318 1.36 -4.39 -8.11
C LYS A 318 2.25 -3.14 -8.16
N LEU A 319 3.57 -3.30 -8.04
CA LEU A 319 4.54 -2.20 -8.10
C LEU A 319 4.79 -1.74 -9.54
N ASP A 320 4.81 -2.67 -10.47
CA ASP A 320 4.90 -2.46 -11.92
C ASP A 320 3.63 -1.76 -12.41
N TYR A 321 2.44 -2.12 -11.91
CA TYR A 321 1.21 -1.36 -12.18
C TYR A 321 1.27 0.11 -11.69
N LEU A 322 2.01 0.39 -10.61
CA LEU A 322 2.24 1.77 -10.14
C LEU A 322 3.28 2.51 -11.01
N HIS A 323 4.25 1.79 -11.60
CA HIS A 323 5.26 2.35 -12.53
C HIS A 323 4.77 2.47 -13.98
N GLU A 324 4.11 1.45 -14.52
CA GLU A 324 3.48 1.36 -15.85
C GLU A 324 2.15 2.12 -15.93
N TYR A 325 1.66 2.72 -14.84
CA TYR A 325 0.51 3.64 -14.86
C TYR A 325 0.72 4.83 -15.82
N ILE A 326 1.96 5.04 -16.26
CA ILE A 326 2.34 6.00 -17.29
C ILE A 326 2.07 5.47 -18.72
N ASN A 327 2.06 4.16 -19.01
CA ASN A 327 2.19 3.70 -20.39
C ASN A 327 1.29 2.56 -20.95
N TYR A 328 0.86 1.47 -20.28
CA TYR A 328 0.22 0.36 -21.06
C TYR A 328 -0.80 -0.52 -20.30
N GLN A 329 -1.95 -0.78 -20.96
CA GLN A 329 -2.96 -1.86 -20.72
C GLN A 329 -3.98 -1.71 -19.55
N PRO A 330 -5.01 -2.59 -19.52
CA PRO A 330 -6.42 -2.22 -19.53
C PRO A 330 -6.88 -1.48 -18.27
N VAL A 331 -7.16 -0.18 -18.38
CA VAL A 331 -7.65 0.63 -17.26
C VAL A 331 -9.07 0.19 -16.90
N ARG A 332 -9.21 -0.48 -15.76
CA ARG A 332 -10.49 -0.58 -15.07
C ARG A 332 -10.86 0.83 -14.62
N LEU A 333 -12.00 1.33 -15.08
CA LEU A 333 -12.52 2.61 -14.61
C LEU A 333 -12.74 2.45 -13.10
N ALA A 334 -12.00 3.22 -12.29
CA ALA A 334 -11.69 2.86 -10.91
C ALA A 334 -12.92 2.36 -10.14
N GLY A 335 -12.85 1.17 -9.53
CA GLY A 335 -13.98 0.66 -8.76
C GLY A 335 -15.24 0.30 -9.55
N THR A 336 -15.17 0.03 -10.86
CA THR A 336 -16.30 -0.56 -11.61
C THR A 336 -15.95 -1.94 -12.15
N GLY A 337 -16.97 -2.75 -12.46
CA GLY A 337 -16.83 -3.96 -13.29
C GLY A 337 -16.52 -3.65 -14.77
N ILE A 338 -16.20 -2.39 -15.09
CA ILE A 338 -15.91 -1.91 -16.44
C ILE A 338 -14.41 -1.97 -16.70
N THR A 339 -14.03 -2.57 -17.82
CA THR A 339 -12.64 -2.70 -18.29
C THR A 339 -12.48 -2.02 -19.64
N ARG A 340 -11.39 -1.26 -19.82
CA ARG A 340 -10.97 -0.75 -21.14
C ARG A 340 -9.95 -1.69 -21.74
N GLN A 341 -10.24 -2.32 -22.88
CA GLN A 341 -9.32 -3.21 -23.60
C GLN A 341 -8.89 -2.61 -24.94
N VAL A 342 -7.65 -2.86 -25.35
CA VAL A 342 -7.15 -2.44 -26.68
C VAL A 342 -7.74 -3.35 -27.75
N VAL A 343 -8.23 -2.77 -28.85
CA VAL A 343 -8.69 -3.51 -30.02
C VAL A 343 -7.52 -3.68 -30.99
N GLN A 344 -6.92 -4.88 -31.02
CA GLN A 344 -5.71 -5.15 -31.81
C GLN A 344 -5.91 -6.10 -33.00
N LYS A 345 -7.02 -6.82 -33.05
CA LYS A 345 -7.21 -7.88 -34.05
C LYS A 345 -8.30 -7.52 -35.06
N LEU A 346 -8.00 -7.71 -36.35
CA LEU A 346 -8.93 -7.46 -37.46
C LEU A 346 -10.16 -8.38 -37.43
N ASP A 347 -10.06 -9.57 -36.83
CA ASP A 347 -11.19 -10.49 -36.65
C ASP A 347 -12.32 -9.91 -35.77
N GLN A 348 -12.01 -8.93 -34.91
CA GLN A 348 -12.97 -8.22 -34.07
C GLN A 348 -13.79 -7.18 -34.85
N VAL A 349 -13.32 -6.72 -36.03
CA VAL A 349 -13.99 -5.66 -36.82
C VAL A 349 -15.44 -6.02 -37.11
N ALA A 350 -15.70 -7.24 -37.59
CA ALA A 350 -17.04 -7.65 -37.96
C ALA A 350 -18.00 -7.64 -36.75
N PHE A 351 -17.55 -8.18 -35.61
CA PHE A 351 -18.32 -8.22 -34.36
C PHE A 351 -18.61 -6.82 -33.82
N LEU A 352 -17.59 -5.96 -33.75
CA LEU A 352 -17.71 -4.60 -33.21
C LEU A 352 -18.54 -3.71 -34.13
N SER A 353 -18.35 -3.82 -35.44
CA SER A 353 -19.14 -3.05 -36.40
C SER A 353 -20.62 -3.40 -36.32
N GLN A 354 -20.99 -4.67 -36.10
CA GLN A 354 -22.40 -5.04 -35.90
C GLN A 354 -22.98 -4.49 -34.59
N ARG A 355 -22.17 -4.37 -33.53
CA ARG A 355 -22.65 -3.89 -32.22
C ARG A 355 -22.71 -2.38 -32.07
N PHE A 356 -21.89 -1.65 -32.79
CA PHE A 356 -21.80 -0.18 -32.69
C PHE A 356 -22.30 0.56 -33.95
N LEU A 357 -22.96 -0.15 -34.89
CA LEU A 357 -23.57 0.44 -36.08
C LEU A 357 -24.71 1.40 -35.70
N VAL A 358 -24.70 2.61 -36.27
CA VAL A 358 -25.76 3.62 -36.07
C VAL A 358 -26.73 3.64 -37.25
N SER A 359 -27.45 2.53 -37.45
CA SER A 359 -28.45 2.38 -38.53
C SER A 359 -29.52 3.49 -38.58
N PRO A 360 -30.07 3.99 -37.44
CA PRO A 360 -31.11 5.02 -37.48
C PRO A 360 -30.69 6.34 -38.12
N LYS A 361 -29.38 6.62 -38.22
CA LYS A 361 -28.83 7.81 -38.87
C LYS A 361 -28.31 7.53 -40.29
N GLY A 362 -28.62 6.37 -40.86
CA GLY A 362 -28.25 5.99 -42.23
C GLY A 362 -26.80 5.52 -42.39
N GLU A 363 -26.10 5.16 -41.31
CA GLU A 363 -24.76 4.58 -41.40
C GLU A 363 -24.82 3.19 -42.06
N LYS A 364 -24.03 2.99 -43.12
CA LYS A 364 -23.91 1.68 -43.77
C LYS A 364 -22.86 0.83 -43.06
N LEU A 365 -23.15 -0.46 -42.88
CA LEU A 365 -22.24 -1.41 -42.24
C LEU A 365 -20.88 -1.49 -42.95
N SER A 366 -20.87 -1.48 -44.29
CA SER A 366 -19.64 -1.49 -45.11
C SER A 366 -18.73 -0.30 -44.82
N ASP A 367 -19.33 0.88 -44.65
CA ASP A 367 -18.60 2.14 -44.50
C ASP A 367 -17.99 2.20 -43.09
N PHE A 368 -18.75 1.77 -42.07
CA PHE A 368 -18.24 1.68 -40.70
C PHE A 368 -17.17 0.58 -40.55
N GLN A 369 -17.36 -0.59 -41.17
CA GLN A 369 -16.35 -1.65 -41.20
C GLN A 369 -15.05 -1.18 -41.87
N GLY A 370 -15.15 -0.45 -42.99
CA GLY A 370 -13.99 0.14 -43.66
C GLY A 370 -13.23 1.12 -42.77
N ARG A 371 -13.95 2.05 -42.10
CA ARG A 371 -13.37 3.00 -41.14
C ARG A 371 -12.69 2.32 -39.96
N LEU A 372 -13.38 1.38 -39.31
CA LEU A 372 -12.86 0.66 -38.14
C LEU A 372 -11.67 -0.24 -38.52
N GLY A 373 -11.77 -0.92 -39.67
CA GLY A 373 -10.70 -1.75 -40.21
C GLY A 373 -9.43 -0.96 -40.50
N TYR A 374 -9.55 0.25 -41.09
CA TYR A 374 -8.41 1.15 -41.30
C TYR A 374 -7.72 1.55 -39.99
N ILE A 375 -8.50 1.90 -38.96
CA ILE A 375 -7.98 2.28 -37.63
C ILE A 375 -7.22 1.11 -36.98
N ILE A 376 -7.81 -0.08 -36.96
CA ILE A 376 -7.20 -1.27 -36.34
C ILE A 376 -5.96 -1.74 -37.12
N ALA A 377 -5.94 -1.56 -38.44
CA ALA A 377 -4.80 -1.91 -39.28
C ALA A 377 -3.58 -0.97 -39.13
N ASN A 378 -3.75 0.19 -38.49
CA ASN A 378 -2.67 1.16 -38.25
C ASN A 378 -2.51 1.45 -36.74
N PRO A 379 -2.11 0.46 -35.92
CA PRO A 379 -1.98 0.62 -34.46
C PRO A 379 -0.83 1.57 -34.05
N ASP A 380 0.12 1.83 -34.95
CA ASP A 380 1.15 2.87 -34.82
C ASP A 380 0.58 4.29 -34.90
N LYS A 381 -0.61 4.43 -35.49
CA LYS A 381 -1.28 5.70 -35.74
C LYS A 381 -2.44 5.97 -34.81
N PHE A 382 -3.24 4.94 -34.57
CA PHE A 382 -4.46 5.06 -33.81
C PHE A 382 -4.41 4.20 -32.55
N ASN A 383 -4.89 4.78 -31.46
CA ASN A 383 -5.23 4.03 -30.28
C ASN A 383 -6.73 3.71 -30.33
N CYS A 384 -7.08 2.42 -30.34
CA CYS A 384 -8.46 1.95 -30.41
C CYS A 384 -8.78 1.09 -29.18
N TYR A 385 -9.85 1.45 -28.46
CA TYR A 385 -10.27 0.73 -27.27
C TYR A 385 -11.75 0.38 -27.27
N ILE A 386 -12.04 -0.75 -26.66
CA ILE A 386 -13.38 -1.19 -26.30
C ILE A 386 -13.55 -1.10 -24.79
N ILE A 387 -14.70 -0.58 -24.36
CA ILE A 387 -15.11 -0.54 -22.96
C ILE A 387 -16.10 -1.69 -22.75
N LEU A 388 -15.81 -2.59 -21.81
CA LEU A 388 -16.58 -3.80 -21.52
C LEU A 388 -17.06 -3.79 -20.08
N HIS A 389 -18.27 -4.29 -19.81
CA HIS A 389 -18.76 -4.58 -18.46
C HIS A 389 -18.99 -6.08 -18.30
N SER A 390 -18.54 -6.68 -17.17
CA SER A 390 -18.78 -8.08 -16.73
C SER A 390 -18.85 -9.14 -17.85
N GLU A 391 -17.82 -9.98 -18.00
CA GLU A 391 -17.78 -11.08 -18.98
C GLU A 391 -18.18 -10.68 -20.42
N ASN A 392 -17.48 -9.69 -20.98
CA ASN A 392 -17.44 -9.39 -22.43
C ASN A 392 -18.64 -8.65 -23.05
N ASN A 393 -19.48 -7.95 -22.28
CA ASN A 393 -20.53 -7.09 -22.86
C ASN A 393 -19.95 -5.71 -23.29
N PRO A 394 -19.92 -5.36 -24.59
CA PRO A 394 -19.42 -4.06 -25.04
C PRO A 394 -20.36 -2.94 -24.62
N LEU A 395 -19.81 -1.90 -24.00
CA LEU A 395 -20.49 -0.67 -23.62
C LEU A 395 -20.12 0.50 -24.53
N ALA A 396 -18.84 0.65 -24.87
CA ALA A 396 -18.38 1.73 -25.73
C ALA A 396 -17.23 1.29 -26.64
N LEU A 397 -17.09 1.96 -27.78
CA LEU A 397 -15.97 1.84 -28.70
C LEU A 397 -15.44 3.24 -28.98
N ILE A 398 -14.14 3.40 -28.77
CA ILE A 398 -13.45 4.68 -28.91
C ILE A 398 -12.17 4.49 -29.71
N ALA A 399 -11.83 5.48 -30.52
CA ALA A 399 -10.52 5.57 -31.16
C ALA A 399 -10.05 7.00 -31.18
N TYR A 400 -8.74 7.21 -30.98
CA TYR A 400 -8.11 8.52 -31.09
C TYR A 400 -6.71 8.45 -31.70
N HIS A 401 -6.21 9.60 -32.15
CA HIS A 401 -4.82 9.79 -32.58
C HIS A 401 -4.33 11.22 -32.29
N THR A 402 -3.02 11.40 -32.22
CA THR A 402 -2.35 12.68 -31.89
C THR A 402 -1.45 13.20 -33.01
N HIS A 403 -1.66 12.74 -34.26
CA HIS A 403 -0.85 13.15 -35.42
C HIS A 403 -0.79 14.65 -35.71
N LYS A 404 -1.82 15.40 -35.32
CA LYS A 404 -1.82 16.85 -35.50
C LYS A 404 -1.14 17.47 -34.28
N LYS A 405 -0.15 18.32 -34.53
CA LYS A 405 0.70 18.97 -33.51
C LYS A 405 -0.06 19.65 -32.35
N TYR A 406 -1.32 20.03 -32.55
CA TYR A 406 -2.11 20.79 -31.56
C TYR A 406 -3.41 20.12 -31.14
N GLU A 407 -3.74 18.95 -31.69
CA GLU A 407 -5.06 18.35 -31.49
C GLU A 407 -4.96 16.86 -31.18
N LEU A 408 -5.66 16.44 -30.13
CA LEU A 408 -6.12 15.07 -29.99
C LEU A 408 -7.38 14.90 -30.85
N ASN A 409 -7.38 13.94 -31.77
CA ASN A 409 -8.53 13.69 -32.65
C ASN A 409 -9.22 12.38 -32.28
N VAL A 410 -10.55 12.39 -32.16
CA VAL A 410 -11.40 11.25 -31.82
C VAL A 410 -12.32 10.92 -33.00
N PRO A 411 -11.88 10.04 -33.94
CA PRO A 411 -12.67 9.64 -35.11
C PRO A 411 -13.71 8.55 -34.84
N ILE A 412 -13.64 7.86 -33.69
CA ILE A 412 -14.68 6.92 -33.24
C ILE A 412 -15.03 7.27 -31.79
N PHE A 413 -16.30 7.56 -31.56
CA PHE A 413 -16.87 7.71 -30.22
C PHE A 413 -18.30 7.16 -30.21
N ARG A 414 -18.43 5.93 -29.73
CA ARG A 414 -19.69 5.17 -29.70
C ARG A 414 -19.97 4.68 -28.30
N VAL A 415 -21.16 4.96 -27.77
CA VAL A 415 -21.65 4.42 -26.50
C VAL A 415 -22.96 3.70 -26.77
N ARG A 416 -23.14 2.51 -26.21
CA ARG A 416 -24.38 1.75 -26.35
C ARG A 416 -25.42 2.22 -25.35
N SER A 417 -26.67 2.19 -25.79
CA SER A 417 -27.77 2.51 -24.92
C SER A 417 -27.93 1.52 -23.77
N GLY A 418 -28.17 2.06 -22.59
CA GLY A 418 -28.28 1.30 -21.36
C GLY A 418 -28.22 2.20 -20.12
N PRO A 419 -28.28 1.61 -18.91
CA PRO A 419 -28.33 2.37 -17.65
C PRO A 419 -27.13 3.30 -17.41
N LEU A 420 -25.98 2.99 -18.02
CA LEU A 420 -24.73 3.72 -17.86
C LEU A 420 -24.40 4.64 -19.04
N GLU A 421 -25.26 4.72 -20.07
CA GLU A 421 -24.97 5.46 -21.31
C GLU A 421 -24.53 6.90 -21.04
N GLU A 422 -25.31 7.65 -20.26
CA GLU A 422 -25.03 9.06 -19.96
C GLU A 422 -23.75 9.23 -19.14
N THR A 423 -23.61 8.47 -18.05
CA THR A 423 -22.46 8.55 -17.17
C THR A 423 -21.17 8.18 -17.91
N LEU A 424 -21.21 7.12 -18.72
CA LEU A 424 -20.06 6.66 -19.49
C LEU A 424 -19.70 7.64 -20.61
N ALA A 425 -20.67 8.20 -21.32
CA ALA A 425 -20.42 9.21 -22.35
C ALA A 425 -19.73 10.44 -21.77
N ARG A 426 -20.24 10.99 -20.65
CA ARG A 426 -19.63 12.12 -19.95
C ARG A 426 -18.23 11.81 -19.44
N HIS A 427 -18.04 10.62 -18.87
CA HIS A 427 -16.73 10.15 -18.43
C HIS A 427 -15.72 10.09 -19.59
N LEU A 428 -16.11 9.51 -20.73
CA LEU A 428 -15.22 9.40 -21.90
C LEU A 428 -14.88 10.76 -22.50
N ILE A 429 -15.81 11.71 -22.51
CA ILE A 429 -15.55 13.10 -22.94
C ILE A 429 -14.49 13.75 -22.06
N PHE A 430 -14.67 13.67 -20.73
CA PHE A 430 -13.68 14.18 -19.78
C PHE A 430 -12.35 13.45 -19.88
N TRP A 431 -12.36 12.16 -20.19
CA TRP A 431 -11.14 11.38 -20.42
C TRP A 431 -10.40 11.85 -21.68
N PHE A 432 -11.08 12.15 -22.79
CA PHE A 432 -10.43 12.73 -23.97
C PHE A 432 -9.77 14.09 -23.67
N ILE A 433 -10.47 14.94 -22.91
CA ILE A 433 -9.94 16.21 -22.41
C ILE A 433 -8.70 15.98 -21.54
N SER A 434 -8.78 15.08 -20.55
CA SER A 434 -7.65 14.76 -19.67
C SER A 434 -6.47 14.19 -20.43
N LEU A 435 -6.73 13.41 -21.47
CA LEU A 435 -5.70 12.83 -22.33
C LEU A 435 -5.01 13.90 -23.18
N SER A 436 -5.74 14.85 -23.78
CA SER A 436 -5.11 15.95 -24.53
C SER A 436 -4.21 16.80 -23.64
N VAL A 437 -4.65 17.04 -22.40
CA VAL A 437 -3.87 17.75 -21.36
C VAL A 437 -2.59 17.00 -21.02
N ARG A 438 -2.67 15.68 -20.78
CA ARG A 438 -1.49 14.83 -20.48
C ARG A 438 -0.48 14.85 -21.63
N GLU A 439 -0.96 14.86 -22.87
CA GLU A 439 -0.15 14.94 -24.10
C GLU A 439 0.30 16.38 -24.47
N ASN A 440 0.00 17.39 -23.63
CA ASN A 440 0.26 18.81 -23.89
C ASN A 440 -0.34 19.33 -25.21
N LEU A 441 -1.49 18.80 -25.61
CA LEU A 441 -2.23 19.22 -26.80
C LEU A 441 -3.32 20.23 -26.39
N PRO A 442 -3.30 21.47 -26.93
CA PRO A 442 -4.23 22.52 -26.52
C PRO A 442 -5.68 22.27 -26.96
N PHE A 443 -5.96 21.26 -27.78
CA PHE A 443 -7.31 20.98 -28.27
C PHE A 443 -7.67 19.50 -28.28
N THR A 444 -8.94 19.21 -28.01
CA THR A 444 -9.60 17.94 -28.28
C THR A 444 -10.63 18.12 -29.38
N ARG A 445 -10.52 17.33 -30.46
CA ARG A 445 -11.45 17.33 -31.59
C ARG A 445 -12.18 16.00 -31.72
N ILE A 446 -13.51 16.03 -31.70
CA ILE A 446 -14.36 14.86 -31.97
C ILE A 446 -14.86 14.95 -33.41
N THR A 447 -14.46 13.99 -34.25
CA THR A 447 -14.78 13.95 -35.69
C THR A 447 -15.76 12.84 -36.06
N GLU A 448 -16.28 12.11 -35.08
CA GLU A 448 -17.27 11.05 -35.29
C GLU A 448 -18.56 11.61 -35.97
N PRO A 449 -18.90 11.16 -37.19
CA PRO A 449 -20.07 11.68 -37.92
C PRO A 449 -21.43 11.34 -37.32
N TYR A 450 -21.57 10.23 -36.58
CA TYR A 450 -22.86 9.74 -36.09
C TYR A 450 -23.01 9.80 -34.55
N LEU A 451 -22.60 10.90 -33.92
CA LEU A 451 -22.79 11.12 -32.47
C LEU A 451 -24.27 11.05 -32.09
N ASP A 452 -24.62 10.27 -31.08
CA ASP A 452 -25.99 10.21 -30.54
C ASP A 452 -26.36 11.47 -29.72
N HIS A 453 -27.61 11.56 -29.26
CA HIS A 453 -28.08 12.72 -28.49
C HIS A 453 -27.40 12.83 -27.13
N THR A 454 -27.15 11.70 -26.46
CA THR A 454 -26.52 11.65 -25.13
C THR A 454 -25.10 12.20 -25.17
N ILE A 455 -24.33 11.78 -26.17
CA ILE A 455 -22.98 12.28 -26.42
C ILE A 455 -23.02 13.76 -26.82
N LEU A 456 -23.95 14.18 -27.69
CA LEU A 456 -24.09 15.60 -28.06
C LEU A 456 -24.40 16.47 -26.85
N SER A 457 -25.26 16.01 -25.93
CA SER A 457 -25.54 16.70 -24.67
C SER A 457 -24.28 16.82 -23.81
N GLY A 458 -23.50 15.74 -23.66
CA GLY A 458 -22.25 15.79 -22.91
C GLY A 458 -21.21 16.75 -23.53
N ILE A 459 -21.07 16.72 -24.86
CA ILE A 459 -20.19 17.61 -25.63
C ILE A 459 -20.57 19.08 -25.41
N GLN A 460 -21.87 19.40 -25.34
CA GLN A 460 -22.36 20.74 -25.06
C GLN A 460 -22.08 21.16 -23.61
N ASP A 461 -22.30 20.27 -22.64
CA ASP A 461 -22.03 20.53 -21.23
C ASP A 461 -20.55 20.79 -20.94
N ASP A 462 -19.66 20.24 -21.77
CA ASP A 462 -18.20 20.41 -21.72
C ASP A 462 -17.66 21.48 -22.68
N ALA A 463 -18.54 22.37 -23.15
CA ALA A 463 -18.18 23.55 -23.92
C ALA A 463 -17.36 23.25 -25.19
N PHE A 464 -17.66 22.15 -25.89
CA PHE A 464 -17.16 21.96 -27.24
C PHE A 464 -17.88 22.88 -28.22
N PHE A 465 -17.12 23.53 -29.08
CA PHE A 465 -17.60 24.40 -30.14
C PHE A 465 -17.80 23.60 -31.43
N LYS A 466 -18.93 23.82 -32.10
CA LYS A 466 -19.15 23.27 -33.43
C LYS A 466 -18.20 23.93 -34.43
N VAL A 467 -17.44 23.13 -35.15
CA VAL A 467 -16.55 23.55 -36.23
C VAL A 467 -16.92 22.81 -37.53
N LYS A 468 -16.26 23.15 -38.64
CA LYS A 468 -16.55 22.54 -39.95
C LYS A 468 -16.49 21.01 -39.88
N ASP A 469 -15.39 20.50 -39.33
CA ASP A 469 -15.11 19.06 -39.23
C ASP A 469 -15.21 18.59 -37.77
N GLY A 470 -16.43 18.61 -37.24
CA GLY A 470 -16.76 18.02 -35.94
C GLY A 470 -17.01 19.02 -34.80
N TYR A 471 -16.50 18.69 -33.62
CA TYR A 471 -16.60 19.48 -32.40
C TYR A 471 -15.21 19.66 -31.79
N LEU A 472 -14.92 20.85 -31.26
CA LEU A 472 -13.60 21.21 -30.78
C LEU A 472 -13.67 21.88 -29.41
N ASN A 473 -12.82 21.46 -28.48
CA ASN A 473 -12.68 22.09 -27.16
C ASN A 473 -11.22 22.47 -26.91
N ALA A 474 -10.99 23.55 -26.15
CA ALA A 474 -9.65 24.04 -25.80
C ALA A 474 -9.27 23.57 -24.38
N ASN A 475 -8.15 22.86 -24.26
CA ASN A 475 -7.69 22.21 -23.04
C ASN A 475 -6.30 22.73 -22.67
N LEU A 476 -6.21 23.71 -21.77
CA LEU A 476 -4.96 24.47 -21.59
C LEU A 476 -4.36 24.19 -20.21
N ALA A 477 -3.26 23.42 -20.17
CA ALA A 477 -2.48 23.14 -18.96
C ALA A 477 -1.60 24.33 -18.54
N VAL A 478 -2.23 25.45 -18.16
CA VAL A 478 -1.53 26.71 -17.87
C VAL A 478 -2.05 27.37 -16.59
N ALA A 479 -1.14 28.01 -15.85
CA ALA A 479 -1.44 28.84 -14.69
C ALA A 479 -0.85 30.25 -14.89
N VAL A 480 -1.65 31.11 -15.52
CA VAL A 480 -1.24 32.42 -16.06
C VAL A 480 -2.28 33.49 -15.76
N THR A 481 -1.92 34.76 -15.92
CA THR A 481 -2.84 35.89 -15.72
C THR A 481 -3.93 35.93 -16.80
N ALA A 482 -5.02 36.65 -16.56
CA ALA A 482 -6.08 36.81 -17.55
C ALA A 482 -5.57 37.42 -18.87
N THR A 483 -4.63 38.37 -18.79
CA THR A 483 -3.99 39.00 -19.96
C THR A 483 -3.14 38.00 -20.74
N GLU A 484 -2.24 37.28 -20.07
CA GLU A 484 -1.39 36.26 -20.71
C GLU A 484 -2.24 35.15 -21.38
N LEU A 485 -3.32 34.72 -20.73
CA LEU A 485 -4.24 33.73 -21.28
C LEU A 485 -4.95 34.26 -22.53
N SER A 486 -5.34 35.54 -22.54
CA SER A 486 -5.97 36.19 -23.68
C SER A 486 -5.03 36.26 -24.89
N ASP A 487 -3.76 36.61 -24.67
CA ASP A 487 -2.73 36.68 -25.70
C ASP A 487 -2.41 35.27 -26.25
N TYR A 488 -2.36 34.28 -25.37
CA TYR A 488 -2.16 32.89 -25.76
C TYR A 488 -3.31 32.37 -26.64
N LEU A 489 -4.56 32.61 -26.25
CA LEU A 489 -5.74 32.24 -27.03
C LEU A 489 -5.80 32.94 -28.38
N THR A 490 -5.41 34.22 -28.44
CA THR A 490 -5.30 34.98 -29.70
C THR A 490 -4.24 34.37 -30.61
N THR A 491 -3.10 33.97 -30.06
CA THR A 491 -2.04 33.27 -30.79
C THR A 491 -2.50 31.93 -31.33
N LEU A 492 -3.27 31.17 -30.54
CA LEU A 492 -3.87 29.91 -30.99
C LEU A 492 -4.87 30.15 -32.13
N ALA A 493 -5.75 31.14 -32.02
CA ALA A 493 -6.73 31.48 -33.06
C ALA A 493 -6.08 31.74 -34.43
N ASN A 494 -4.91 32.37 -34.46
CA ASN A 494 -4.17 32.66 -35.70
C ASN A 494 -3.61 31.43 -36.42
N ARG A 495 -3.61 30.25 -35.77
CA ARG A 495 -3.06 29.01 -36.36
C ARG A 495 -4.03 28.30 -37.30
N SER A 496 -5.35 28.46 -37.10
CA SER A 496 -6.38 27.80 -37.90
C SER A 496 -7.71 28.52 -37.75
N GLN A 497 -8.48 28.61 -38.83
CA GLN A 497 -9.82 29.21 -38.81
C GLN A 497 -10.78 28.48 -37.85
N ASP A 498 -10.59 27.17 -37.65
CA ASP A 498 -11.37 26.39 -36.69
C ASP A 498 -11.18 26.85 -35.24
N TYR A 499 -10.10 27.56 -34.93
CA TYR A 499 -9.76 28.03 -33.58
C TYR A 499 -10.32 29.42 -33.26
N ASN A 500 -11.07 30.04 -34.19
CA ASN A 500 -11.60 31.39 -34.03
C ASN A 500 -12.52 31.58 -32.81
N PHE A 501 -13.11 30.50 -32.27
CA PHE A 501 -13.86 30.58 -31.01
C PHE A 501 -12.99 31.07 -29.83
N CYS A 502 -11.67 30.83 -29.89
CA CYS A 502 -10.71 31.32 -28.89
C CYS A 502 -10.69 32.85 -28.79
N LEU A 503 -10.97 33.57 -29.89
CA LEU A 503 -11.01 35.04 -29.88
C LEU A 503 -12.13 35.57 -28.99
N LYS A 504 -13.31 34.94 -29.02
CA LYS A 504 -14.44 35.32 -28.14
C LYS A 504 -14.09 35.18 -26.65
N ILE A 505 -13.35 34.11 -26.33
CA ILE A 505 -12.88 33.86 -24.96
C ILE A 505 -11.79 34.87 -24.60
N ALA A 506 -10.84 35.13 -25.51
CA ALA A 506 -9.79 36.13 -25.36
C ALA A 506 -10.35 37.55 -25.11
N ASP A 507 -11.40 37.94 -25.83
CA ASP A 507 -12.07 39.23 -25.65
C ASP A 507 -12.76 39.31 -24.28
N THR A 508 -13.37 38.22 -23.82
CA THR A 508 -13.96 38.13 -22.47
C THR A 508 -12.90 38.33 -21.40
N LEU A 509 -11.70 37.76 -21.58
CA LEU A 509 -10.54 37.91 -20.69
C LEU A 509 -10.02 39.35 -20.58
N LYS A 510 -10.22 40.19 -21.61
CA LYS A 510 -9.78 41.60 -21.63
C LYS A 510 -10.73 42.56 -20.91
N THR A 511 -11.87 42.10 -20.42
CA THR A 511 -12.84 42.98 -19.75
C THR A 511 -12.30 43.42 -18.37
N ASP A 512 -12.23 44.73 -18.11
CA ASP A 512 -11.61 45.37 -16.92
C ASP A 512 -12.05 44.84 -15.54
N LYS A 513 -13.12 44.04 -15.46
CA LYS A 513 -13.68 43.50 -14.21
C LYS A 513 -13.64 41.99 -14.11
N LEU A 514 -13.10 41.27 -15.11
CA LEU A 514 -13.20 39.80 -15.13
C LEU A 514 -12.60 39.18 -13.86
N THR A 515 -11.39 39.58 -13.47
CA THR A 515 -10.68 39.02 -12.31
C THR A 515 -11.42 39.20 -10.99
N THR A 516 -12.38 40.12 -10.91
CA THR A 516 -13.29 40.31 -9.76
C THR A 516 -14.65 39.63 -9.93
N ALA A 517 -15.01 39.26 -11.16
CA ALA A 517 -16.25 38.57 -11.51
C ALA A 517 -16.11 37.06 -11.30
N VAL A 518 -16.27 36.62 -10.04
CA VAL A 518 -16.09 35.22 -9.59
C VAL A 518 -16.76 34.20 -10.51
N LYS A 519 -18.05 34.39 -10.85
CA LYS A 519 -18.81 33.44 -11.67
C LYS A 519 -18.24 33.33 -13.09
N THR A 520 -18.04 34.47 -13.75
CA THR A 520 -17.52 34.52 -15.12
C THR A 520 -16.12 33.94 -15.21
N THR A 521 -15.25 34.23 -14.24
CA THR A 521 -13.91 33.64 -14.18
C THR A 521 -13.96 32.13 -14.04
N LEU A 522 -14.78 31.59 -13.12
CA LEU A 522 -14.94 30.14 -12.96
C LEU A 522 -15.49 29.47 -14.22
N ASP A 523 -16.41 30.12 -14.93
CA ASP A 523 -16.94 29.60 -16.18
C ASP A 523 -15.87 29.57 -17.28
N VAL A 524 -14.99 30.58 -17.35
CA VAL A 524 -13.82 30.55 -18.23
C VAL A 524 -12.84 29.43 -17.86
N GLU A 525 -12.52 29.26 -16.56
CA GLU A 525 -11.66 28.14 -16.11
C GLU A 525 -12.27 26.77 -16.45
N ARG A 526 -13.60 26.63 -16.37
CA ARG A 526 -14.30 25.40 -16.75
C ARG A 526 -14.23 25.14 -18.25
N ILE A 527 -14.47 26.17 -19.08
CA ILE A 527 -14.43 26.04 -20.55
C ILE A 527 -13.02 25.66 -21.03
N LEU A 528 -11.99 26.19 -20.37
CA LEU A 528 -10.58 26.01 -20.72
C LEU A 528 -9.84 25.00 -19.84
N TRP A 529 -10.58 24.16 -19.11
CA TRP A 529 -9.99 23.27 -18.09
C TRP A 529 -8.80 22.48 -18.68
N PRO A 530 -7.67 22.40 -17.97
CA PRO A 530 -7.45 22.76 -16.57
C PRO A 530 -6.90 24.18 -16.33
N ALA A 531 -7.03 25.12 -17.27
CA ALA A 531 -6.45 26.46 -17.14
C ALA A 531 -6.81 27.16 -15.82
N LYS A 532 -5.83 27.83 -15.22
CA LYS A 532 -6.01 28.65 -14.02
C LYS A 532 -5.66 30.11 -14.27
N ILE A 533 -6.59 31.00 -13.93
CA ILE A 533 -6.43 32.46 -13.99
C ILE A 533 -5.90 32.92 -12.63
N ILE A 534 -4.57 33.04 -12.51
CA ILE A 534 -3.90 33.16 -11.20
C ILE A 534 -4.08 34.52 -10.52
N ASP A 535 -4.38 35.57 -11.29
CA ASP A 535 -4.62 36.93 -10.80
C ASP A 535 -6.08 37.19 -10.41
N ALA A 536 -6.98 36.22 -10.60
CA ALA A 536 -8.38 36.32 -10.24
C ALA A 536 -8.61 36.21 -8.71
N ASP A 537 -9.56 37.01 -8.21
CA ASP A 537 -10.02 37.02 -6.81
C ASP A 537 -11.03 35.88 -6.56
N LEU A 538 -10.62 34.64 -6.88
CA LEU A 538 -11.43 33.45 -6.64
C LEU A 538 -11.22 32.94 -5.20
N PRO A 539 -12.31 32.70 -4.44
CA PRO A 539 -12.20 32.03 -3.14
C PRO A 539 -11.47 30.70 -3.28
N THR A 540 -10.30 30.58 -2.66
CA THR A 540 -9.50 29.35 -2.70
C THR A 540 -9.36 28.82 -1.29
N ILE A 541 -9.67 27.53 -1.11
CA ILE A 541 -9.79 26.91 0.21
C ILE A 541 -9.05 25.57 0.18
N ILE A 542 -8.07 25.41 1.06
CA ILE A 542 -7.46 24.11 1.34
C ILE A 542 -8.42 23.33 2.23
N ILE A 543 -8.85 22.15 1.80
CA ILE A 543 -9.79 21.30 2.54
C ILE A 543 -9.09 19.99 2.90
N PRO A 544 -8.94 19.68 4.21
CA PRO A 544 -8.43 18.40 4.64
C PRO A 544 -9.49 17.31 4.45
N ILE A 545 -9.10 16.22 3.81
CA ILE A 545 -9.93 15.03 3.59
C ILE A 545 -9.16 13.79 4.07
N GLN A 546 -9.85 12.77 4.57
CA GLN A 546 -9.20 11.50 4.94
C GLN A 546 -8.90 10.68 3.69
N ALA A 547 -7.79 9.94 3.69
CA ALA A 547 -7.38 9.11 2.56
C ALA A 547 -8.48 8.15 2.07
N GLU A 548 -9.25 7.54 2.98
CA GLU A 548 -10.37 6.64 2.62
C GLU A 548 -11.43 7.33 1.76
N TRP A 549 -11.74 8.60 2.03
CA TRP A 549 -12.72 9.36 1.26
C TRP A 549 -12.13 9.95 -0.01
N ALA A 550 -10.88 10.40 0.02
CA ALA A 550 -10.19 10.90 -1.18
C ALA A 550 -10.11 9.81 -2.26
N LYS A 551 -9.77 8.59 -1.85
CA LYS A 551 -9.71 7.38 -2.69
C LYS A 551 -11.02 7.08 -3.42
N GLU A 552 -12.14 7.13 -2.69
CA GLU A 552 -13.47 6.82 -3.26
C GLU A 552 -14.03 7.98 -4.09
N LEU A 553 -13.60 9.21 -3.83
CA LEU A 553 -14.11 10.40 -4.52
C LEU A 553 -13.31 10.73 -5.78
N PHE A 554 -12.00 10.93 -5.70
CA PHE A 554 -11.26 11.52 -6.83
C PHE A 554 -9.81 11.08 -6.99
N ASP A 555 -9.19 10.46 -5.98
CA ASP A 555 -7.76 10.15 -5.98
C ASP A 555 -7.51 8.75 -6.54
N GLU A 556 -7.43 8.66 -7.87
CA GLU A 556 -7.23 7.39 -8.56
C GLU A 556 -5.93 6.72 -8.11
N ASP A 557 -4.85 7.46 -7.88
CA ASP A 557 -3.55 6.95 -7.41
C ASP A 557 -3.64 6.28 -6.03
N LEU A 558 -4.51 6.77 -5.14
CA LEU A 558 -4.78 6.08 -3.87
C LEU A 558 -5.64 4.83 -4.09
N ALA A 559 -6.66 4.90 -4.95
CA ALA A 559 -7.54 3.76 -5.26
C ALA A 559 -6.75 2.61 -5.88
N ASN A 560 -5.96 2.93 -6.90
CA ASN A 560 -4.54 2.59 -7.02
C ASN A 560 -4.05 1.36 -6.22
N GLN A 561 -3.84 1.60 -4.93
CA GLN A 561 -2.95 0.84 -4.06
C GLN A 561 -3.62 -0.37 -3.37
N LEU A 562 -4.95 -0.46 -3.42
CA LEU A 562 -5.72 -1.55 -2.81
C LEU A 562 -6.00 -2.69 -3.80
N LEU A 563 -5.96 -3.93 -3.30
CA LEU A 563 -6.14 -5.18 -4.06
C LEU A 563 -7.60 -5.44 -4.46
N TRP A 564 -8.54 -5.02 -3.61
CA TRP A 564 -9.98 -5.13 -3.83
C TRP A 564 -10.55 -3.71 -3.79
N ARG A 565 -11.11 -3.25 -4.92
CA ARG A 565 -11.72 -1.92 -5.03
C ARG A 565 -13.24 -2.05 -4.98
N SER A 566 -13.89 -1.05 -4.39
CA SER A 566 -15.35 -0.97 -4.29
C SER A 566 -16.01 -1.11 -5.67
N GLU A 567 -17.18 -1.74 -5.76
CA GLU A 567 -17.98 -1.88 -6.99
C GLU A 567 -18.90 -0.66 -7.19
N THR A 568 -18.34 0.55 -7.24
CA THR A 568 -19.13 1.77 -7.34
C THR A 568 -18.94 2.48 -8.68
N ASP A 569 -20.05 2.81 -9.36
CA ASP A 569 -20.10 3.66 -10.56
C ASP A 569 -19.59 5.11 -10.32
N LEU A 570 -19.09 5.41 -9.12
CA LEU A 570 -18.68 6.75 -8.67
C LEU A 570 -17.40 7.23 -9.33
N ALA A 571 -16.47 6.37 -9.71
CA ALA A 571 -15.27 6.82 -10.45
C ALA A 571 -15.56 7.33 -11.86
N LEU A 572 -16.75 7.05 -12.39
CA LEU A 572 -17.19 7.64 -13.65
C LEU A 572 -17.72 9.06 -13.47
N LYS A 573 -18.01 9.48 -12.24
CA LYS A 573 -18.68 10.75 -11.97
C LYS A 573 -17.66 11.88 -11.83
N ARG A 574 -17.86 12.89 -12.66
CA ARG A 574 -17.11 14.15 -12.63
C ARG A 574 -17.59 15.11 -11.55
N GLU A 575 -18.87 15.04 -11.18
CA GLU A 575 -19.45 15.81 -10.09
C GLU A 575 -19.68 14.94 -8.86
N LEU A 576 -19.19 15.41 -7.71
CA LEU A 576 -19.16 14.66 -6.47
C LEU A 576 -19.53 15.54 -5.28
N VAL A 577 -19.84 14.90 -4.15
CA VAL A 577 -20.13 15.58 -2.89
C VAL A 577 -19.25 15.09 -1.76
N TYR A 578 -18.64 16.04 -1.03
CA TYR A 578 -17.91 15.78 0.20
C TYR A 578 -18.67 16.37 1.40
N TYR A 579 -18.83 15.57 2.46
CA TYR A 579 -19.52 15.99 3.67
C TYR A 579 -18.56 16.26 4.81
N ARG A 580 -18.83 17.33 5.56
CA ARG A 580 -18.06 17.69 6.74
C ARG A 580 -18.93 18.30 7.83
N SER A 581 -18.38 18.35 9.03
CA SER A 581 -19.02 19.08 10.13
C SER A 581 -19.13 20.57 9.80
N HIS A 582 -20.22 21.21 10.21
CA HIS A 582 -20.40 22.66 10.02
C HIS A 582 -19.43 23.53 10.85
N ARG A 583 -18.72 22.95 11.82
CA ARG A 583 -17.78 23.67 12.70
C ARG A 583 -16.50 24.05 11.94
N SER A 584 -15.86 25.14 12.36
CA SER A 584 -14.56 25.61 11.83
C SER A 584 -14.52 25.58 10.30
N ASN A 585 -15.41 26.33 9.65
CA ASN A 585 -15.70 26.18 8.22
C ASN A 585 -14.74 26.92 7.29
N GLY A 586 -13.73 27.63 7.81
CA GLY A 586 -12.70 28.28 6.99
C GLY A 586 -13.25 29.31 5.99
N GLY A 587 -14.46 29.85 6.22
CA GLY A 587 -15.13 30.75 5.30
C GLY A 587 -16.11 30.08 4.31
N LEU A 588 -16.24 28.74 4.34
CA LEU A 588 -17.26 28.02 3.60
C LEU A 588 -18.66 28.34 4.15
N LYS A 589 -19.52 28.89 3.29
CA LYS A 589 -20.93 29.19 3.59
C LYS A 589 -21.76 29.05 2.31
N PRO A 590 -23.09 28.83 2.41
CA PRO A 590 -23.95 28.80 1.24
C PRO A 590 -23.75 30.01 0.32
N GLY A 591 -23.67 29.76 -0.98
CA GLY A 591 -23.39 30.76 -2.02
C GLY A 591 -21.92 31.00 -2.33
N VAL A 592 -20.97 30.42 -1.58
CA VAL A 592 -19.54 30.44 -1.95
C VAL A 592 -19.28 29.43 -3.07
N VAL A 593 -18.59 29.89 -4.11
CA VAL A 593 -18.03 29.10 -5.20
C VAL A 593 -16.56 29.50 -5.38
N GLY A 594 -15.74 28.62 -5.94
CA GLY A 594 -14.30 28.90 -6.05
C GLY A 594 -13.46 27.66 -6.32
N ARG A 595 -12.27 27.60 -5.72
CA ARG A 595 -11.30 26.50 -5.87
C ARG A 595 -11.10 25.75 -4.56
N ILE A 596 -10.95 24.44 -4.65
CA ILE A 596 -10.59 23.56 -3.54
C ILE A 596 -9.20 23.02 -3.81
N LEU A 597 -8.31 23.14 -2.83
CA LEU A 597 -7.07 22.35 -2.78
C LEU A 597 -7.27 21.22 -1.77
N TRP A 598 -7.14 19.98 -2.22
CA TRP A 598 -7.38 18.82 -1.36
C TRP A 598 -6.11 18.41 -0.64
N TYR A 599 -6.09 18.63 0.68
CA TYR A 599 -5.06 18.07 1.55
C TYR A 599 -5.50 16.68 2.02
N VAL A 600 -4.88 15.63 1.49
CA VAL A 600 -5.16 14.28 1.92
C VAL A 600 -4.41 14.00 3.21
N SER A 601 -5.15 13.78 4.29
CA SER A 601 -4.63 13.56 5.63
C SER A 601 -3.76 12.30 5.68
N TYR A 602 -2.64 12.38 6.41
CA TYR A 602 -1.72 11.26 6.58
C TYR A 602 -2.44 9.99 7.03
N ASN A 603 -2.18 8.89 6.32
CA ASN A 603 -2.69 7.57 6.64
C ASN A 603 -1.64 6.53 6.26
N LYS A 604 -1.17 5.77 7.25
CA LYS A 604 -0.12 4.75 7.08
C LYS A 604 -0.44 3.64 6.07
N LYS A 605 -1.72 3.45 5.72
CA LYS A 605 -2.16 2.44 4.74
C LYS A 605 -1.90 2.83 3.29
N TYR A 606 -1.68 4.13 3.01
CA TYR A 606 -1.56 4.65 1.66
C TYR A 606 -0.31 5.51 1.50
N CYS A 607 0.45 5.28 0.43
CA CYS A 607 1.58 6.13 0.09
C CYS A 607 1.10 7.47 -0.50
N GLY A 608 1.91 8.52 -0.34
CA GLY A 608 1.60 9.85 -0.86
C GLY A 608 0.55 10.65 -0.08
N THR A 609 0.14 10.18 1.12
CA THR A 609 -0.76 10.92 2.03
C THR A 609 0.01 11.90 2.93
N GLY A 610 -0.68 12.85 3.56
CA GLY A 610 -0.05 13.98 4.26
C GLY A 610 0.34 15.14 3.33
N LYS A 611 -0.28 15.19 2.15
CA LYS A 611 0.07 16.08 1.04
C LYS A 611 -1.14 16.78 0.45
N VAL A 612 -0.94 17.94 -0.18
CA VAL A 612 -1.92 18.50 -1.12
C VAL A 612 -1.79 17.75 -2.45
N ARG A 613 -2.85 17.05 -2.84
CA ARG A 613 -2.81 16.10 -3.97
C ARG A 613 -3.65 16.51 -5.18
N ALA A 614 -4.58 17.44 -5.01
CA ALA A 614 -5.52 17.75 -6.09
C ALA A 614 -6.09 19.16 -5.97
N CYS A 615 -6.57 19.68 -7.10
CA CYS A 615 -7.34 20.91 -7.20
C CYS A 615 -8.71 20.61 -7.83
N SER A 616 -9.80 21.09 -7.23
CA SER A 616 -11.16 20.97 -7.80
C SER A 616 -11.85 22.33 -7.85
N ARG A 617 -12.92 22.41 -8.64
CA ARG A 617 -13.87 23.52 -8.60
C ARG A 617 -14.90 23.28 -7.49
N LEU A 618 -15.12 24.27 -6.63
CA LEU A 618 -16.22 24.29 -5.67
C LEU A 618 -17.47 24.86 -6.35
N ASP A 619 -18.45 24.01 -6.61
CA ASP A 619 -19.68 24.39 -7.30
C ASP A 619 -20.77 24.88 -6.36
N GLU A 620 -20.86 24.27 -5.17
CA GLU A 620 -21.91 24.61 -4.22
C GLU A 620 -21.54 24.22 -2.78
N VAL A 621 -21.99 25.05 -1.83
CA VAL A 621 -21.97 24.75 -0.39
C VAL A 621 -23.40 24.71 0.11
N VAL A 622 -23.82 23.58 0.69
CA VAL A 622 -25.14 23.44 1.31
C VAL A 622 -24.98 23.08 2.79
N VAL A 623 -25.77 23.72 3.66
CA VAL A 623 -25.81 23.40 5.08
C VAL A 623 -27.22 22.95 5.43
N ASN A 624 -27.36 21.71 5.89
CA ASN A 624 -28.66 21.14 6.27
C ASN A 624 -28.47 19.95 7.23
N LYS A 625 -29.57 19.32 7.64
CA LYS A 625 -29.58 18.10 8.45
C LYS A 625 -29.12 16.88 7.63
N PRO A 626 -28.51 15.86 8.26
CA PRO A 626 -28.01 14.64 7.60
C PRO A 626 -28.99 14.01 6.61
N LYS A 627 -30.24 13.78 7.02
CA LYS A 627 -31.26 13.12 6.19
C LYS A 627 -31.58 13.91 4.92
N ASN A 628 -31.66 15.24 5.02
CA ASN A 628 -31.97 16.10 3.89
C ASN A 628 -30.80 16.16 2.91
N LEU A 629 -29.57 16.27 3.43
CA LEU A 629 -28.35 16.27 2.60
C LEU A 629 -28.19 14.94 1.86
N HIS A 630 -28.35 13.81 2.56
CA HIS A 630 -28.32 12.49 1.94
C HIS A 630 -29.37 12.37 0.84
N GLN A 631 -30.63 12.74 1.11
CA GLN A 631 -31.69 12.67 0.11
C GLN A 631 -31.39 13.52 -1.15
N GLN A 632 -30.84 14.72 -0.95
CA GLN A 632 -30.48 15.64 -2.03
C GLN A 632 -29.32 15.12 -2.88
N PHE A 633 -28.28 14.58 -2.26
CA PHE A 633 -27.02 14.28 -2.94
C PHE A 633 -26.65 12.78 -3.00
N ARG A 634 -27.54 11.86 -2.58
CA ARG A 634 -27.31 10.40 -2.64
C ARG A 634 -26.84 9.88 -4.01
N ARG A 635 -27.20 10.58 -5.09
CA ARG A 635 -26.80 10.21 -6.46
C ARG A 635 -25.38 10.65 -6.82
N LEU A 636 -24.79 11.58 -6.07
CA LEU A 636 -23.48 12.19 -6.33
C LEU A 636 -22.41 11.77 -5.32
N GLY A 637 -22.76 11.11 -4.21
CA GLY A 637 -21.85 10.83 -3.11
C GLY A 637 -21.57 9.35 -2.89
N VAL A 638 -20.42 9.06 -2.28
CA VAL A 638 -20.01 7.75 -1.74
C VAL A 638 -20.55 7.50 -0.32
N TYR A 639 -21.09 8.53 0.33
CA TYR A 639 -21.49 8.47 1.73
C TYR A 639 -22.90 7.92 1.89
N GLU A 640 -23.03 6.95 2.78
CA GLU A 640 -24.33 6.48 3.24
C GLU A 640 -24.88 7.39 4.35
N LEU A 641 -26.19 7.31 4.59
CA LEU A 641 -26.83 8.07 5.67
C LEU A 641 -26.15 7.82 7.03
N GLU A 642 -25.71 6.59 7.28
CA GLU A 642 -24.99 6.21 8.49
C GLU A 642 -23.68 6.98 8.66
N ASP A 643 -22.95 7.25 7.59
CA ASP A 643 -21.69 7.99 7.65
C ASP A 643 -21.93 9.46 7.98
N LEU A 644 -22.99 10.05 7.43
CA LEU A 644 -23.42 11.41 7.82
C LEU A 644 -23.83 11.46 9.29
N MET A 645 -24.52 10.44 9.80
CA MET A 645 -24.86 10.36 11.23
C MET A 645 -23.62 10.24 12.12
N LYS A 646 -22.58 9.48 11.70
CA LYS A 646 -21.29 9.44 12.41
C LYS A 646 -20.66 10.84 12.49
N LEU A 647 -20.69 11.62 11.41
CA LEU A 647 -20.17 13.00 11.38
C LEU A 647 -20.89 13.94 12.37
N THR A 648 -22.16 13.69 12.68
CA THR A 648 -22.90 14.46 13.69
C THR A 648 -22.79 13.90 15.11
N LYS A 649 -22.06 12.80 15.33
CA LYS A 649 -22.09 12.03 16.59
C LYS A 649 -23.48 11.49 16.91
N ASN A 650 -24.17 10.97 15.90
CA ASN A 650 -25.51 10.39 15.95
C ASN A 650 -26.65 11.36 16.33
N ASP A 651 -26.42 12.67 16.23
CA ASP A 651 -27.46 13.69 16.42
C ASP A 651 -28.10 14.05 15.06
N PRO A 652 -29.39 13.72 14.82
CA PRO A 652 -30.06 14.00 13.55
C PRO A 652 -30.42 15.47 13.34
N ASN A 653 -30.38 16.30 14.39
CA ASN A 653 -30.74 17.72 14.31
C ASN A 653 -29.54 18.64 14.10
N LYS A 654 -28.33 18.11 14.23
CA LYS A 654 -27.10 18.88 14.05
C LYS A 654 -26.82 19.14 12.57
N ASN A 655 -26.53 20.39 12.25
CA ASN A 655 -26.20 20.79 10.88
C ASN A 655 -24.87 20.18 10.41
N LEU A 656 -24.89 19.68 9.18
CA LEU A 656 -23.73 19.28 8.38
C LEU A 656 -23.58 20.21 7.19
N MET A 657 -22.41 20.15 6.58
CA MET A 657 -22.09 20.87 5.35
C MET A 657 -21.76 19.87 4.25
N ALA A 658 -22.44 20.00 3.11
CA ALA A 658 -22.14 19.31 1.87
C ALA A 658 -21.43 20.28 0.91
N LEU A 659 -20.34 19.83 0.32
CA LEU A 659 -19.57 20.55 -0.68
C LEU A 659 -19.71 19.81 -2.00
N ARG A 660 -20.43 20.38 -2.96
CA ARG A 660 -20.48 19.85 -4.33
C ARG A 660 -19.28 20.40 -5.09
N PHE A 661 -18.53 19.51 -5.71
CA PHE A 661 -17.32 19.86 -6.44
C PHE A 661 -17.21 19.05 -7.73
N SER A 662 -16.43 19.59 -8.67
CA SER A 662 -16.20 19.03 -9.99
C SER A 662 -14.77 19.32 -10.46
N ASP A 663 -14.45 18.82 -11.66
CA ASP A 663 -13.25 19.22 -12.41
C ASP A 663 -11.95 18.97 -11.64
N THR A 664 -11.89 17.86 -10.91
CA THR A 664 -10.72 17.51 -10.10
C THR A 664 -9.53 17.19 -10.97
N GLU A 665 -8.46 17.93 -10.75
CA GLU A 665 -7.14 17.75 -11.34
C GLU A 665 -6.19 17.22 -10.27
N LEU A 666 -5.62 16.04 -10.51
CA LEU A 666 -4.59 15.47 -9.64
C LEU A 666 -3.24 16.14 -9.93
N PHE A 667 -2.53 16.46 -8.86
CA PHE A 667 -1.18 17.02 -8.93
C PHE A 667 -0.18 15.92 -9.27
N LYS A 668 0.66 16.18 -10.28
CA LYS A 668 1.76 15.29 -10.66
C LYS A 668 2.81 15.22 -9.57
N ASN A 669 3.02 16.34 -8.88
CA ASN A 669 3.95 16.47 -7.77
C ASN A 669 3.19 16.89 -6.49
N PRO A 670 2.57 15.94 -5.75
CA PRO A 670 1.88 16.25 -4.51
C PRO A 670 2.79 16.93 -3.48
N ILE A 671 2.29 18.00 -2.85
CA ILE A 671 3.08 18.92 -2.03
C ILE A 671 2.94 18.56 -0.55
N ASP A 672 4.06 18.43 0.15
CA ASP A 672 4.08 18.02 1.55
C ASP A 672 3.57 19.11 2.50
N LEU A 673 3.05 18.70 3.67
CA LEU A 673 2.59 19.65 4.69
C LEU A 673 3.69 20.64 5.13
N ALA A 674 4.96 20.23 5.05
CA ALA A 674 6.10 21.09 5.39
C ALA A 674 6.23 22.27 4.40
N GLU A 675 6.19 22.00 3.10
CA GLU A 675 6.25 22.99 2.02
C GLU A 675 5.03 23.92 2.07
N ILE A 676 3.84 23.37 2.30
CA ILE A 676 2.62 24.18 2.48
C ILE A 676 2.77 25.14 3.66
N LYS A 677 3.38 24.73 4.77
CA LYS A 677 3.62 25.63 5.92
C LYS A 677 4.59 26.76 5.57
N GLU A 678 5.58 26.48 4.74
CA GLU A 678 6.54 27.46 4.26
C GLU A 678 5.86 28.51 3.37
N ILE A 679 5.10 28.07 2.35
CA ILE A 679 4.34 28.95 1.45
C ILE A 679 3.36 29.85 2.22
N LEU A 680 2.67 29.28 3.22
CA LEU A 680 1.67 30.01 3.99
C LEU A 680 2.28 30.89 5.09
N GLY A 681 3.60 30.78 5.35
CA GLY A 681 4.32 31.56 6.35
C GLY A 681 3.80 31.37 7.79
N LYS A 682 3.15 30.25 8.09
CA LYS A 682 2.43 30.03 9.36
C LYS A 682 2.64 28.61 9.89
N ARG A 683 2.89 28.50 11.20
CA ARG A 683 2.80 27.21 11.92
C ARG A 683 1.32 26.83 12.04
N LEU A 684 0.84 25.96 11.15
CA LEU A 684 -0.55 25.53 11.12
C LEU A 684 -0.71 24.02 11.03
N THR A 685 -1.79 23.52 11.59
CA THR A 685 -2.28 22.15 11.43
C THR A 685 -3.47 22.19 10.48
N LEU A 686 -3.40 21.53 9.32
CA LEU A 686 -4.51 21.41 8.37
C LEU A 686 -5.57 20.42 8.87
N GLN A 687 -6.23 20.75 9.99
CA GLN A 687 -7.32 19.96 10.59
C GLN A 687 -8.71 20.52 10.24
N SER A 688 -8.77 21.72 9.66
CA SER A 688 -10.00 22.36 9.19
C SER A 688 -9.74 23.09 7.88
N PRO A 689 -10.79 23.40 7.09
CA PRO A 689 -10.66 24.23 5.91
C PRO A 689 -9.92 25.54 6.19
N LEU A 690 -9.04 25.92 5.28
CA LEU A 690 -8.22 27.13 5.36
C LEU A 690 -8.34 27.92 4.07
N ARG A 691 -8.86 29.15 4.15
CA ARG A 691 -8.85 30.08 3.02
C ARG A 691 -7.44 30.62 2.81
N ILE A 692 -7.02 30.68 1.56
CA ILE A 692 -5.73 31.22 1.13
C ILE A 692 -5.95 32.35 0.11
N ASP A 693 -4.95 33.20 -0.05
CA ASP A 693 -4.94 34.24 -1.09
C ASP A 693 -4.49 33.68 -2.46
N LYS A 694 -4.57 34.52 -3.48
CA LYS A 694 -4.28 34.14 -4.86
C LYS A 694 -2.78 33.90 -5.09
N GLU A 695 -1.91 34.62 -4.39
CA GLU A 695 -0.46 34.45 -4.44
C GLU A 695 -0.06 33.07 -3.88
N GLN A 696 -0.60 32.70 -2.72
CA GLN A 696 -0.43 31.39 -2.10
C GLN A 696 -0.99 30.27 -2.99
N PHE A 697 -2.19 30.45 -3.56
CA PHE A 697 -2.73 29.49 -4.51
C PHE A 697 -1.81 29.30 -5.72
N THR A 698 -1.28 30.39 -6.27
CA THR A 698 -0.40 30.36 -7.44
C THR A 698 0.86 29.54 -7.17
N MET A 699 1.48 29.74 -6.00
CA MET A 699 2.66 28.98 -5.60
C MET A 699 2.34 27.48 -5.50
N ILE A 700 1.30 27.12 -4.74
CA ILE A 700 0.90 25.72 -4.53
C ILE A 700 0.50 25.07 -5.85
N TYR A 701 -0.32 25.72 -6.68
CA TYR A 701 -0.77 25.12 -7.94
C TYR A 701 0.39 24.91 -8.92
N ARG A 702 1.30 25.88 -9.04
CA ARG A 702 2.47 25.74 -9.93
C ARG A 702 3.39 24.62 -9.47
N GLU A 703 3.71 24.54 -8.18
CA GLU A 703 4.54 23.47 -7.64
C GLU A 703 3.90 22.10 -7.85
N GLY A 704 2.58 21.99 -7.67
CA GLY A 704 1.84 20.74 -7.82
C GLY A 704 1.70 20.25 -9.26
N THR A 705 1.79 21.17 -10.24
CA THR A 705 1.55 20.90 -11.67
C THR A 705 2.80 21.03 -12.55
N GLN A 706 3.92 21.52 -12.02
CA GLN A 706 5.21 21.50 -12.71
C GLN A 706 5.57 20.07 -13.11
N ASN A 707 6.18 19.90 -14.29
CA ASN A 707 6.75 18.62 -14.74
C ASN A 707 8.20 18.52 -14.29
#